data_AF-A0A9R0RWX9-F1
#
_entry.id   AF-A0A9R0RWX9-F1
#
_cell.length_a   1.000
_cell.length_b   1.000
_cell.length_c   1.000
_cell.angle_alpha   90.00
_cell.angle_beta   90.00
_cell.angle_gamma   90.00
#
_symmetry.space_group_name_H-M   'P 1'
#
loop_
_entity.id
_entity.type
_entity.pdbx_description
1 polymer ?
#
loop_
_entity_poly.entity_id
_entity_poly.type
_entity_poly.pdbx_seq_one_letter_code
_entity_poly.pdbx_strand_id
1 'polypeptide(L)'
;MLRPLQAPDYKYVTEECLREWKGQSAAAFRIPDPVPMPRFLYELCWATVLGDLSPHKCRAALDSVVFAEEAWQEDSGSVLADIVAHLGQDITFSGEYRNRLVKMTKSFVESSLIAPRLLQERCEEEFLWEVEQSKSKGQDLKAKEVRVNTRLLYQQTKFNLLREESEGYAKLVTLLCQVNSDLACQNASSATISIIKSLIGHFDLDPNRVFDIVLECFELYPDNSIFYQLIPLFPKSHAAKILGFKFQYYQQLDVNIPVPSGLFRIAALLVKSGLIDLDNLYAHLLPNDDEAFEHFGSFVSRKIDEATKIGKINLAATGKDLMDDEKQEITIDLYTALEMENDIVEERAPEIEKNQKLGLLLGFLSVHDWDHAQLLFERLAQLNPVEHIEICHGLFRIIEKTISSAYSAYCQTHHKISRNIDTHMIDASSVSSPSYLVHPPKVFFQMLAVCGPYLHRDTQLFQKVCRVLKAYHASSKESAHTTGVMSPESHIEEALGSCLLPSLQLIPANPAVDMEIWGVLSLLPYEVRYRLYGEWEKDAEQNPVVLAARQTAKLDTRRLLKRLAKENLKQLGRMVAKLAHANPMTVLRTIVQQVEAYRDMINPVVDAFKYLTQLEYDILQYIVIERLAQGGRERVKDDGLNLSDWLQCLASFWGHLCKKHFSMELKCLFQYIVNQLKKGLGTELVVLEELIQQMANVQYTENMTDEQVDGMAGSETLRLQSSLFGSTRNYKVLNKSTNKLRDSLLPKDEPKLAIPLLLLIAQHRSKCHIYQDG
;
A
#
# COMPACT_ATOMS: atom_id res chain seq x y z
N MET A 1 -0.58 35.41 -70.22
CA MET A 1 -0.25 36.63 -70.98
C MET A 1 -0.67 37.81 -70.13
N LEU A 2 0.29 38.54 -69.54
CA LEU A 2 0.02 39.77 -68.79
C LEU A 2 -0.56 40.82 -69.76
N ARG A 3 -1.60 41.55 -69.36
CA ARG A 3 -2.10 42.69 -70.15
C ARG A 3 -0.94 43.67 -70.37
N PRO A 4 -0.79 44.27 -71.57
CA PRO A 4 0.19 45.32 -71.78
C PRO A 4 -0.07 46.47 -70.80
N LEU A 5 1.00 47.04 -70.25
CA LEU A 5 0.95 48.16 -69.31
C LEU A 5 0.22 49.33 -69.99
N GLN A 6 -1.00 49.62 -69.57
CA GLN A 6 -1.81 50.66 -70.20
C GLN A 6 -1.59 51.97 -69.46
N ALA A 7 -0.87 52.89 -70.10
CA ALA A 7 -0.68 54.23 -69.56
C ALA A 7 -2.02 54.96 -69.43
N PRO A 8 -2.19 55.84 -68.43
CA PRO A 8 -3.37 56.67 -68.33
C PRO A 8 -3.41 57.64 -69.51
N ASP A 9 -4.62 58.00 -69.94
CA ASP A 9 -4.79 59.09 -70.89
C ASP A 9 -4.28 60.39 -70.26
N TYR A 10 -3.07 60.79 -70.64
CA TYR A 10 -2.41 61.99 -70.16
C TYR A 10 -3.18 63.23 -70.58
N LYS A 11 -3.78 63.93 -69.61
CA LYS A 11 -4.57 65.13 -69.85
C LYS A 11 -3.80 66.40 -69.48
N TYR A 12 -2.93 66.32 -68.48
CA TYR A 12 -2.25 67.46 -67.89
C TYR A 12 -0.72 67.34 -67.95
N VAL A 13 -0.18 66.12 -67.88
CA VAL A 13 1.26 65.87 -68.13
C VAL A 13 1.48 65.59 -69.62
N THR A 14 1.55 66.66 -70.42
CA THR A 14 1.73 66.55 -71.88
C THR A 14 3.21 66.35 -72.27
N GLU A 15 3.46 65.89 -73.50
CA GLU A 15 4.80 65.79 -74.11
C GLU A 15 5.62 67.09 -74.02
N GLU A 16 4.95 68.25 -74.06
CA GLU A 16 5.58 69.57 -73.93
C GLU A 16 6.05 69.82 -72.49
N CYS A 17 5.23 69.49 -71.49
CA CYS A 17 5.60 69.56 -70.07
C CYS A 17 6.83 68.68 -69.77
N LEU A 18 6.84 67.45 -70.29
CA LEU A 18 7.96 66.51 -70.09
C LEU A 18 9.27 67.01 -70.74
N ARG A 19 9.18 67.71 -71.87
CA ARG A 19 10.35 68.30 -72.55
C ARG A 19 10.94 69.46 -71.77
N GLU A 20 10.10 70.36 -71.26
CA GLU A 20 10.52 71.52 -70.46
C GLU A 20 11.12 71.10 -69.11
N TRP A 21 10.51 70.15 -68.40
CA TRP A 21 11.08 69.65 -67.15
C TRP A 21 12.39 68.86 -67.37
N LYS A 22 12.61 68.29 -68.55
CA LYS A 22 13.90 67.68 -68.94
C LYS A 22 15.00 68.72 -69.21
N GLY A 23 14.66 69.91 -69.70
CA GLY A 23 15.59 70.97 -70.07
C GLY A 23 16.18 71.76 -68.89
N GLN A 24 17.07 72.72 -69.20
CA GLN A 24 17.67 73.64 -68.21
C GLN A 24 16.71 74.77 -67.77
N SER A 25 15.58 74.95 -68.47
CA SER A 25 14.52 75.96 -68.23
C SER A 25 13.47 75.56 -67.18
N ALA A 26 13.59 74.39 -66.56
CA ALA A 26 12.54 73.78 -65.73
C ALA A 26 12.02 74.65 -64.56
N ALA A 27 12.83 75.55 -64.01
CA ALA A 27 12.43 76.42 -62.89
C ALA A 27 11.57 77.64 -63.32
N ALA A 28 11.59 78.00 -64.61
CA ALA A 28 10.85 79.14 -65.16
C ALA A 28 9.53 78.73 -65.86
N PHE A 29 9.33 77.43 -66.10
CA PHE A 29 8.13 76.90 -66.74
C PHE A 29 6.95 76.89 -65.75
N ARG A 30 5.77 77.30 -66.22
CA ARG A 30 4.51 77.27 -65.46
C ARG A 30 3.40 76.72 -66.35
N ILE A 31 2.61 75.78 -65.83
CA ILE A 31 1.40 75.31 -66.52
C ILE A 31 0.33 76.42 -66.42
N PRO A 32 -0.28 76.85 -67.54
CA PRO A 32 -1.10 78.06 -67.57
C PRO A 32 -2.48 77.91 -66.89
N ASP A 33 -3.08 76.72 -66.92
CA ASP A 33 -4.41 76.47 -66.35
C ASP A 33 -4.35 75.72 -65.02
N PRO A 34 -5.21 76.06 -64.03
CA PRO A 34 -5.31 75.29 -62.79
C PRO A 34 -5.75 73.85 -63.03
N VAL A 35 -5.06 72.87 -62.46
CA VAL A 35 -5.34 71.43 -62.67
C VAL A 35 -5.87 70.74 -61.39
N PRO A 36 -6.70 69.69 -61.52
CA PRO A 36 -7.08 68.84 -60.38
C PRO A 36 -5.89 68.03 -59.88
N MET A 37 -5.64 68.05 -58.58
CA MET A 37 -4.45 67.42 -58.01
C MET A 37 -4.36 65.93 -58.19
N PRO A 38 -5.37 65.14 -57.79
CA PRO A 38 -5.18 63.69 -57.71
C PRO A 38 -4.90 63.14 -59.11
N ARG A 39 -5.50 63.76 -60.13
CA ARG A 39 -5.27 63.41 -61.53
C ARG A 39 -3.89 63.82 -62.01
N PHE A 40 -3.44 65.04 -61.72
CA PHE A 40 -2.11 65.51 -62.11
C PHE A 40 -1.00 64.69 -61.43
N LEU A 41 -1.10 64.44 -60.13
CA LEU A 41 -0.15 63.63 -59.37
C LEU A 41 -0.10 62.19 -59.88
N TYR A 42 -1.25 61.61 -60.20
CA TYR A 42 -1.33 60.25 -60.75
C TYR A 42 -0.63 60.15 -62.12
N GLU A 43 -0.88 61.11 -63.01
CA GLU A 43 -0.20 61.22 -64.30
C GLU A 43 1.31 61.46 -64.13
N LEU A 44 1.71 62.31 -63.18
CA LEU A 44 3.12 62.59 -62.89
C LEU A 44 3.85 61.33 -62.40
N CYS A 45 3.27 60.60 -61.44
CA CYS A 45 3.81 59.33 -60.96
C CYS A 45 3.92 58.31 -62.09
N TRP A 46 2.93 58.23 -62.97
CA TRP A 46 2.97 57.31 -64.11
C TRP A 46 4.07 57.67 -65.11
N ALA A 47 4.25 58.97 -65.42
CA ALA A 47 5.33 59.45 -66.28
C ALA A 47 6.72 59.15 -65.70
N THR A 48 6.89 59.25 -64.39
CA THR A 48 8.14 58.87 -63.72
C THR A 48 8.39 57.38 -63.76
N VAL A 49 7.35 56.55 -63.59
CA VAL A 49 7.49 55.09 -63.65
C VAL A 49 7.76 54.59 -65.08
N LEU A 50 7.13 55.18 -66.10
CA LEU A 50 7.44 54.90 -67.52
C LEU A 50 8.85 55.35 -67.94
N GLY A 51 9.53 56.16 -67.10
CA GLY A 51 10.87 56.68 -67.35
C GLY A 51 10.88 57.98 -68.17
N ASP A 52 9.72 58.55 -68.41
CA ASP A 52 9.56 59.81 -69.14
C ASP A 52 10.02 61.01 -68.30
N LEU A 53 10.13 60.89 -66.98
CA LEU A 53 10.68 61.93 -66.10
C LEU A 53 11.56 61.31 -65.00
N SER A 54 12.67 61.95 -64.64
CA SER A 54 13.49 61.47 -63.52
C SER A 54 12.88 61.87 -62.16
N PRO A 55 12.97 61.03 -61.11
CA PRO A 55 12.38 61.30 -59.81
C PRO A 55 12.74 62.67 -59.19
N HIS A 56 14.01 63.09 -59.30
CA HIS A 56 14.48 64.37 -58.78
C HIS A 56 13.86 65.59 -59.46
N LYS A 57 13.30 65.44 -60.66
CA LYS A 57 12.65 66.53 -61.42
C LYS A 57 11.16 66.67 -61.12
N CYS A 58 10.57 65.75 -60.37
CA CYS A 58 9.17 65.81 -59.98
C CYS A 58 8.87 67.01 -59.08
N ARG A 59 9.83 67.46 -58.27
CA ARG A 59 9.70 68.70 -57.48
C ARG A 59 9.47 69.92 -58.38
N ALA A 60 10.27 70.05 -59.44
CA ALA A 60 10.11 71.14 -60.42
C ALA A 60 8.76 71.05 -61.17
N ALA A 61 8.27 69.84 -61.43
CA ALA A 61 6.94 69.63 -62.00
C ALA A 61 5.83 70.10 -61.04
N LEU A 62 5.91 69.73 -59.76
CA LEU A 62 4.96 70.17 -58.73
C LEU A 62 5.00 71.69 -58.52
N ASP A 63 6.19 72.27 -58.49
CA ASP A 63 6.39 73.71 -58.30
C ASP A 63 5.95 74.51 -59.53
N SER A 64 5.79 73.89 -60.70
CA SER A 64 5.36 74.55 -61.96
C SER A 64 3.84 74.70 -62.11
N VAL A 65 3.05 74.12 -61.22
CA VAL A 65 1.58 74.02 -61.36
C VAL A 65 0.87 74.82 -60.28
N VAL A 66 -0.27 75.41 -60.66
CA VAL A 66 -1.27 75.93 -59.71
C VAL A 66 -2.40 74.92 -59.64
N PHE A 67 -2.73 74.43 -58.45
CA PHE A 67 -3.82 73.48 -58.27
C PHE A 67 -5.15 74.22 -58.10
N ALA A 68 -6.24 73.61 -58.58
CA ALA A 68 -7.58 74.17 -58.43
C ALA A 68 -8.10 74.19 -56.97
N GLU A 69 -7.41 73.49 -56.06
CA GLU A 69 -7.77 73.33 -54.65
C GLU A 69 -6.89 74.24 -53.76
N GLU A 70 -7.52 75.06 -52.90
CA GLU A 70 -6.82 76.09 -52.10
C GLU A 70 -5.92 75.52 -50.96
N ALA A 71 -6.13 74.27 -50.54
CA ALA A 71 -5.47 73.64 -49.39
C ALA A 71 -4.42 72.57 -49.78
N TRP A 72 -3.63 72.85 -50.81
CA TRP A 72 -2.82 71.82 -51.46
C TRP A 72 -1.58 71.33 -50.69
N GLN A 73 -1.01 72.20 -49.86
CA GLN A 73 0.28 71.95 -49.24
C GLN A 73 0.21 70.94 -48.08
N GLU A 74 -0.96 70.77 -47.45
CA GLU A 74 -1.12 69.82 -46.33
C GLU A 74 -1.52 68.40 -46.81
N ASP A 75 -2.30 68.27 -47.88
CA ASP A 75 -2.84 66.98 -48.36
C ASP A 75 -2.04 66.31 -49.50
N SER A 76 -1.16 67.05 -50.19
CA SER A 76 -0.40 66.52 -51.34
C SER A 76 0.44 65.29 -50.99
N GLY A 77 1.05 65.24 -49.81
CA GLY A 77 1.81 64.07 -49.34
C GLY A 77 0.94 62.85 -49.03
N SER A 78 -0.30 63.06 -48.58
CA SER A 78 -1.28 61.98 -48.34
C SER A 78 -1.78 61.40 -49.66
N VAL A 79 -2.14 62.24 -50.63
CA VAL A 79 -2.61 61.79 -51.95
C VAL A 79 -1.49 61.09 -52.73
N LEU A 80 -0.26 61.59 -52.65
CA LEU A 80 0.91 60.91 -53.22
C LEU A 80 1.14 59.53 -52.58
N ALA A 81 0.96 59.39 -51.26
CA ALA A 81 1.07 58.10 -50.58
C ALA A 81 -0.01 57.10 -51.05
N ASP A 82 -1.25 57.55 -51.25
CA ASP A 82 -2.33 56.71 -51.80
C ASP A 82 -2.04 56.24 -53.22
N ILE A 83 -1.57 57.15 -54.09
CA ILE A 83 -1.19 56.84 -55.46
C ILE A 83 -0.03 55.84 -55.48
N VAL A 84 0.99 56.05 -54.66
CA VAL A 84 2.13 55.13 -54.55
C VAL A 84 1.70 53.77 -54.02
N ALA A 85 0.84 53.72 -53.01
CA ALA A 85 0.29 52.47 -52.48
C ALA A 85 -0.49 51.70 -53.56
N HIS A 86 -1.34 52.41 -54.32
CA HIS A 86 -2.11 51.84 -55.42
C HIS A 86 -1.22 51.30 -56.55
N LEU A 87 -0.22 52.08 -56.99
CA LEU A 87 0.74 51.64 -58.01
C LEU A 87 1.63 50.49 -57.51
N GLY A 88 1.96 50.44 -56.22
CA GLY A 88 2.75 49.39 -55.60
C GLY A 88 2.07 48.02 -55.57
N GLN A 89 0.73 48.01 -55.54
CA GLN A 89 -0.11 46.80 -55.57
C GLN A 89 -0.37 46.26 -56.97
N ASP A 90 -0.16 47.08 -58.01
CA ASP A 90 -0.46 46.68 -59.38
C ASP A 90 0.62 45.72 -59.92
N ILE A 91 0.20 44.47 -60.15
CA ILE A 91 1.01 43.34 -60.60
C ILE A 91 1.61 43.58 -61.99
N THR A 92 1.07 44.52 -62.78
CA THR A 92 1.61 44.88 -64.09
C THR A 92 2.95 45.62 -63.99
N PHE A 93 3.22 46.31 -62.87
CA PHE A 93 4.50 46.93 -62.56
C PHE A 93 5.53 45.89 -62.09
N SER A 94 6.13 45.18 -63.05
CA SER A 94 7.20 44.20 -62.82
C SER A 94 8.53 44.63 -63.42
N GLY A 95 9.64 44.06 -62.93
CA GLY A 95 10.98 44.30 -63.46
C GLY A 95 11.43 45.76 -63.37
N GLU A 96 11.78 46.36 -64.52
CA GLU A 96 12.30 47.72 -64.57
C GLU A 96 11.33 48.78 -64.07
N TYR A 97 10.02 48.63 -64.32
CA TYR A 97 9.03 49.61 -63.89
C TYR A 97 8.87 49.59 -62.37
N ARG A 98 8.92 48.41 -61.72
CA ARG A 98 8.93 48.31 -60.24
C ARG A 98 10.15 48.99 -59.64
N ASN A 99 11.33 48.79 -60.23
CA ASN A 99 12.55 49.46 -59.79
C ASN A 99 12.47 50.99 -59.92
N ARG A 100 11.79 51.50 -60.96
CA ARG A 100 11.56 52.95 -61.15
C ARG A 100 10.56 53.48 -60.12
N LEU A 101 9.49 52.74 -59.84
CA LEU A 101 8.53 53.05 -58.77
C LEU A 101 9.22 53.13 -57.40
N VAL A 102 10.06 52.14 -57.05
CA VAL A 102 10.83 52.15 -55.80
C VAL A 102 11.78 53.36 -55.73
N LYS A 103 12.52 53.66 -56.81
CA LYS A 103 13.39 54.85 -56.87
C LYS A 103 12.61 56.16 -56.77
N MET A 104 11.44 56.24 -57.39
CA MET A 104 10.54 57.38 -57.29
C MET A 104 10.10 57.58 -55.85
N THR A 105 9.58 56.55 -55.19
CA THR A 105 9.12 56.63 -53.81
C THR A 105 10.25 56.99 -52.85
N LYS A 106 11.45 56.42 -53.02
CA LYS A 106 12.64 56.83 -52.24
C LYS A 106 12.94 58.32 -52.40
N SER A 107 12.94 58.81 -53.64
CA SER A 107 13.17 60.24 -53.92
C SER A 107 12.07 61.14 -53.33
N PHE A 108 10.81 60.69 -53.30
CA PHE A 108 9.71 61.43 -52.68
C PHE A 108 9.84 61.52 -51.16
N VAL A 109 10.32 60.46 -50.51
CA VAL A 109 10.63 60.48 -49.08
C VAL A 109 11.83 61.38 -48.78
N GLU A 110 12.93 61.26 -49.55
CA GLU A 110 14.14 62.07 -49.40
C GLU A 110 13.88 63.58 -49.59
N SER A 111 13.01 63.92 -50.54
CA SER A 111 12.61 65.32 -50.82
C SER A 111 11.50 65.84 -49.91
N SER A 112 11.13 65.07 -48.87
CA SER A 112 10.05 65.40 -47.92
C SER A 112 8.70 65.67 -48.60
N LEU A 113 8.45 65.08 -49.76
CA LEU A 113 7.15 65.12 -50.44
C LEU A 113 6.14 64.13 -49.82
N ILE A 114 6.62 63.01 -49.27
CA ILE A 114 5.81 62.04 -48.53
C ILE A 114 6.43 61.79 -47.16
N ALA A 115 5.63 61.91 -46.10
CA ALA A 115 6.06 61.52 -44.76
C ALA A 115 6.17 59.99 -44.65
N PRO A 116 7.28 59.42 -44.12
CA PRO A 116 7.47 57.97 -44.01
C PRO A 116 6.33 57.20 -43.32
N ARG A 117 5.67 57.84 -42.34
CA ARG A 117 4.53 57.26 -41.60
C ARG A 117 3.35 56.93 -42.52
N LEU A 118 3.06 57.79 -43.49
CA LEU A 118 1.93 57.60 -44.42
C LEU A 118 2.14 56.39 -45.34
N LEU A 119 3.39 56.14 -45.75
CA LEU A 119 3.74 54.93 -46.50
C LEU A 119 3.60 53.68 -45.62
N GLN A 120 4.08 53.75 -44.38
CA GLN A 120 4.01 52.61 -43.44
C GLN A 120 2.57 52.20 -43.10
N GLU A 121 1.62 53.14 -43.11
CA GLU A 121 0.20 52.87 -42.87
C GLU A 121 -0.51 52.23 -44.08
N ARG A 122 -0.07 52.51 -45.31
CA ARG A 122 -0.86 52.25 -46.54
C ARG A 122 -0.22 51.27 -47.52
N CYS A 123 1.10 51.11 -47.50
CA CYS A 123 1.82 50.23 -48.42
C CYS A 123 2.01 48.82 -47.84
N GLU A 124 2.13 47.83 -48.74
CA GLU A 124 2.39 46.44 -48.37
C GLU A 124 3.84 46.22 -47.87
N GLU A 125 4.02 45.18 -47.06
CA GLU A 125 5.27 44.90 -46.34
C GLU A 125 6.48 44.67 -47.25
N GLU A 126 6.29 44.00 -48.39
CA GLU A 126 7.36 43.76 -49.37
C GLU A 126 7.81 45.06 -50.03
N PHE A 127 6.87 45.94 -50.38
CA PHE A 127 7.15 47.23 -50.99
C PHE A 127 7.83 48.20 -50.00
N LEU A 128 7.40 48.20 -48.74
CA LEU A 128 8.03 48.99 -47.67
C LEU A 128 9.49 48.58 -47.41
N TRP A 129 9.81 47.31 -47.58
CA TRP A 129 11.18 46.81 -47.54
C TRP A 129 11.99 47.28 -48.76
N GLU A 130 11.45 47.18 -49.97
CA GLU A 130 12.10 47.64 -51.21
C GLU A 130 12.45 49.14 -51.17
N VAL A 131 11.58 49.97 -50.59
CA VAL A 131 11.74 51.43 -50.42
C VAL A 131 12.60 51.79 -49.20
N GLU A 132 13.11 50.81 -48.44
CA GLU A 132 13.95 50.99 -47.23
C GLU A 132 13.25 51.79 -46.10
N GLN A 133 11.90 51.81 -46.09
CA GLN A 133 11.11 52.46 -45.03
C GLN A 133 10.73 51.50 -43.89
N SER A 134 11.23 50.26 -43.93
CA SER A 134 11.10 49.26 -42.87
C SER A 134 12.47 48.66 -42.51
N LYS A 135 12.68 48.37 -41.22
CA LYS A 135 13.94 47.79 -40.70
C LYS A 135 13.99 46.26 -40.78
N SER A 136 12.87 45.60 -41.04
CA SER A 136 12.72 44.14 -41.05
C SER A 136 12.28 43.69 -42.44
N LYS A 137 12.76 42.53 -42.91
CA LYS A 137 12.31 41.97 -44.19
C LYS A 137 10.80 41.72 -44.16
N GLY A 138 10.11 41.87 -45.29
CA GLY A 138 8.64 41.71 -45.38
C GLY A 138 8.12 40.41 -44.74
N GLN A 139 8.81 39.29 -44.89
CA GLN A 139 8.42 38.01 -44.27
C GLN A 139 8.43 38.04 -42.72
N ASP A 140 9.33 38.80 -42.09
CA ASP A 140 9.39 38.92 -40.63
C ASP A 140 8.26 39.81 -40.09
N LEU A 141 7.84 40.81 -40.87
CA LEU A 141 6.69 41.65 -40.55
C LEU A 141 5.41 40.84 -40.63
N LYS A 142 5.23 40.05 -41.70
CA LYS A 142 4.12 39.11 -41.84
C LYS A 142 4.03 38.12 -40.69
N ALA A 143 5.18 37.55 -40.28
CA ALA A 143 5.23 36.64 -39.15
C ALA A 143 4.85 37.33 -37.83
N LYS A 144 5.23 38.60 -37.63
CA LYS A 144 4.80 39.40 -36.47
C LYS A 144 3.32 39.74 -36.54
N GLU A 145 2.82 40.13 -37.70
CA GLU A 145 1.40 40.40 -37.95
C GLU A 145 0.56 39.16 -37.62
N VAL A 146 0.94 37.99 -38.13
CA VAL A 146 0.28 36.71 -37.81
C VAL A 146 0.31 36.43 -36.31
N ARG A 147 1.44 36.65 -35.62
CA ARG A 147 1.51 36.46 -34.15
C ARG A 147 0.61 37.44 -33.40
N VAL A 148 0.56 38.71 -33.81
CA VAL A 148 -0.28 39.73 -33.20
C VAL A 148 -1.75 39.43 -33.44
N ASN A 149 -2.14 39.13 -34.67
CA ASN A 149 -3.50 38.73 -35.03
C ASN A 149 -3.90 37.45 -34.31
N THR A 150 -2.99 36.47 -34.21
CA THR A 150 -3.25 35.23 -33.46
C THR A 150 -3.50 35.53 -31.98
N ARG A 151 -2.67 36.40 -31.39
CA ARG A 151 -2.81 36.84 -30.00
C ARG A 151 -4.12 37.57 -29.76
N LEU A 152 -4.49 38.49 -30.65
CA LEU A 152 -5.71 39.29 -30.53
C LEU A 152 -6.99 38.48 -30.72
N LEU A 153 -6.97 37.50 -31.64
CA LEU A 153 -8.17 36.76 -32.03
C LEU A 153 -8.39 35.45 -31.27
N TYR A 154 -7.31 34.77 -30.84
CA TYR A 154 -7.41 33.41 -30.29
C TYR A 154 -6.94 33.27 -28.84
N GLN A 155 -6.25 34.28 -28.28
CA GLN A 155 -5.89 34.22 -26.86
C GLN A 155 -7.08 34.66 -26.00
N GLN A 156 -7.64 33.74 -25.22
CA GLN A 156 -8.58 34.11 -24.17
C GLN A 156 -7.83 34.90 -23.08
N THR A 157 -8.35 36.05 -22.71
CA THR A 157 -7.88 36.82 -21.55
C THR A 157 -8.34 36.12 -20.29
N LYS A 158 -7.52 35.21 -19.77
CA LYS A 158 -7.70 34.59 -18.47
C LYS A 158 -6.46 34.80 -17.64
N PHE A 159 -6.66 35.20 -16.39
CA PHE A 159 -5.56 35.54 -15.49
C PHE A 159 -5.28 34.37 -14.57
N ASN A 160 -4.15 33.70 -14.78
CA ASN A 160 -3.76 32.50 -14.05
C ASN A 160 -2.81 32.83 -12.88
N LEU A 161 -2.12 33.97 -12.93
CA LEU A 161 -1.17 34.36 -11.90
C LEU A 161 -1.79 35.35 -10.91
N LEU A 162 -1.45 35.19 -9.63
CA LEU A 162 -1.96 36.06 -8.56
C LEU A 162 -1.61 37.56 -8.76
N ARG A 163 -0.48 37.83 -9.43
CA ARG A 163 -0.03 39.19 -9.74
C ARG A 163 -0.77 39.84 -10.90
N GLU A 164 -1.44 39.05 -11.74
CA GLU A 164 -2.18 39.56 -12.89
C GLU A 164 -3.51 40.16 -12.42
N GLU A 165 -4.23 39.45 -11.53
CA GLU A 165 -5.51 39.90 -10.96
C GLU A 165 -5.55 39.76 -9.44
N SER A 166 -4.78 40.60 -8.75
CA SER A 166 -4.63 40.50 -7.29
C SER A 166 -5.92 40.76 -6.53
N GLU A 167 -6.81 41.63 -7.01
CA GLU A 167 -8.10 41.90 -6.37
C GLU A 167 -9.04 40.68 -6.43
N GLY A 168 -9.17 40.07 -7.60
CA GLY A 168 -10.04 38.91 -7.81
C GLY A 168 -9.63 37.72 -6.94
N TYR A 169 -8.33 37.40 -6.92
CA TYR A 169 -7.81 36.33 -6.06
C TYR A 169 -7.89 36.66 -4.56
N ALA A 170 -7.68 37.92 -4.14
CA ALA A 170 -7.82 38.32 -2.74
C ALA A 170 -9.28 38.17 -2.26
N LYS A 171 -10.26 38.58 -3.09
CA LYS A 171 -11.69 38.42 -2.79
C LYS A 171 -12.09 36.94 -2.71
N LEU A 172 -11.57 36.10 -3.61
CA LEU A 172 -11.79 34.65 -3.58
C LEU A 172 -11.28 34.03 -2.27
N VAL A 173 -10.01 34.28 -1.91
CA VAL A 173 -9.40 33.70 -0.69
C VAL A 173 -10.16 34.18 0.55
N THR A 174 -10.50 35.47 0.61
CA THR A 174 -11.28 36.04 1.73
C THR A 174 -12.63 35.34 1.89
N LEU A 175 -13.34 35.11 0.77
CA LEU A 175 -14.60 34.38 0.78
C LEU A 175 -14.42 32.95 1.31
N LEU A 176 -13.41 32.22 0.83
CA LEU A 176 -13.15 30.83 1.23
C LEU A 176 -12.76 30.70 2.71
N CYS A 177 -12.03 31.67 3.26
CA CYS A 177 -11.68 31.71 4.69
C CYS A 177 -12.87 32.11 5.59
N GLN A 178 -13.80 32.93 5.10
CA GLN A 178 -14.98 33.37 5.86
C GLN A 178 -16.05 32.28 6.04
N VAL A 179 -16.00 31.21 5.26
CA VAL A 179 -16.95 30.08 5.32
C VAL A 179 -17.00 29.41 6.72
N ASN A 180 -16.04 29.70 7.60
CA ASN A 180 -16.00 29.22 8.97
C ASN A 180 -16.93 29.98 9.94
N SER A 181 -17.38 31.19 9.60
CA SER A 181 -18.03 32.12 10.56
C SER A 181 -19.55 32.00 10.65
N ASP A 182 -20.24 31.52 9.61
CA ASP A 182 -21.71 31.58 9.55
C ASP A 182 -22.37 30.20 9.44
N LEU A 183 -22.93 29.76 10.57
CA LEU A 183 -24.15 28.95 10.75
C LEU A 183 -24.64 28.11 9.55
N ALA A 184 -24.37 26.80 9.61
CA ALA A 184 -25.34 25.70 9.54
C ALA A 184 -26.59 25.83 8.62
N CYS A 185 -26.49 26.39 7.42
CA CYS A 185 -27.62 26.41 6.49
C CYS A 185 -27.24 25.84 5.11
N GLN A 186 -28.00 24.84 4.64
CA GLN A 186 -27.84 24.24 3.30
C GLN A 186 -27.98 25.25 2.16
N ASN A 187 -28.53 26.44 2.42
CA ASN A 187 -28.66 27.53 1.44
C ASN A 187 -27.36 28.32 1.24
N ALA A 188 -26.44 28.31 2.21
CA ALA A 188 -25.19 29.07 2.15
C ALA A 188 -24.27 28.57 1.02
N SER A 189 -24.24 27.27 0.77
CA SER A 189 -23.37 26.69 -0.26
C SER A 189 -23.76 27.10 -1.68
N SER A 190 -25.06 27.15 -2.00
CA SER A 190 -25.52 27.64 -3.31
C SER A 190 -25.16 29.12 -3.54
N ALA A 191 -25.22 29.93 -2.48
CA ALA A 191 -24.84 31.33 -2.53
C ALA A 191 -23.33 31.48 -2.77
N THR A 192 -22.50 30.74 -2.03
CA THR A 192 -21.05 30.71 -2.21
C THR A 192 -20.65 30.25 -3.62
N ILE A 193 -21.28 29.21 -4.15
CA ILE A 193 -21.08 28.73 -5.53
C ILE A 193 -21.38 29.84 -6.54
N SER A 194 -22.51 30.55 -6.37
CA SER A 194 -22.89 31.65 -7.25
C SER A 194 -21.89 32.81 -7.18
N ILE A 195 -21.40 33.14 -5.98
CA ILE A 195 -20.40 34.19 -5.80
C ILE A 195 -19.08 33.80 -6.46
N ILE A 196 -18.61 32.55 -6.31
CA ILE A 196 -17.38 32.07 -6.95
C ILE A 196 -17.51 32.15 -8.49
N LYS A 197 -18.64 31.71 -9.06
CA LYS A 197 -18.89 31.86 -10.50
C LYS A 197 -18.89 33.33 -10.94
N SER A 198 -19.47 34.22 -10.13
CA SER A 198 -19.45 35.65 -10.38
C SER A 198 -18.03 36.23 -10.33
N LEU A 199 -17.19 35.80 -9.39
CA LEU A 199 -15.80 36.24 -9.30
C LEU A 199 -14.97 35.75 -10.49
N ILE A 200 -15.13 34.48 -10.88
CA ILE A 200 -14.47 33.91 -12.07
C ILE A 200 -14.83 34.72 -13.32
N GLY A 201 -16.11 35.05 -13.51
CA GLY A 201 -16.56 35.79 -14.70
C GLY A 201 -16.29 37.30 -14.65
N HIS A 202 -16.24 37.93 -13.47
CA HIS A 202 -16.02 39.37 -13.34
C HIS A 202 -14.55 39.77 -13.46
N PHE A 203 -13.65 38.95 -12.91
CA PHE A 203 -12.21 39.20 -12.92
C PHE A 203 -11.47 38.30 -13.92
N ASP A 204 -12.18 37.60 -14.82
CA ASP A 204 -11.61 36.67 -15.80
C ASP A 204 -10.56 35.70 -15.19
N LEU A 205 -10.84 35.18 -14.00
CA LEU A 205 -9.91 34.30 -13.27
C LEU A 205 -9.79 32.94 -13.98
N ASP A 206 -8.58 32.37 -14.00
CA ASP A 206 -8.40 31.01 -14.51
C ASP A 206 -9.09 29.97 -13.59
N PRO A 207 -10.06 29.19 -14.09
CA PRO A 207 -10.78 28.22 -13.25
C PRO A 207 -9.89 27.14 -12.64
N ASN A 208 -8.77 26.77 -13.29
CA ASN A 208 -7.84 25.77 -12.74
C ASN A 208 -7.09 26.36 -11.55
N ARG A 209 -6.70 27.65 -11.60
CA ARG A 209 -6.06 28.31 -10.46
C ARG A 209 -7.04 28.53 -9.31
N VAL A 210 -8.30 28.88 -9.61
CA VAL A 210 -9.35 28.96 -8.60
C VAL A 210 -9.54 27.60 -7.92
N PHE A 211 -9.57 26.51 -8.69
CA PHE A 211 -9.65 25.16 -8.13
C PHE A 211 -8.46 24.82 -7.23
N ASP A 212 -7.25 25.16 -7.67
CA ASP A 212 -6.02 24.95 -6.92
C ASP A 212 -6.07 25.64 -5.54
N ILE A 213 -6.55 26.89 -5.48
CA ILE A 213 -6.75 27.65 -4.23
C ILE A 213 -7.85 27.01 -3.37
N VAL A 214 -8.94 26.54 -3.99
CA VAL A 214 -10.01 25.82 -3.26
C VAL A 214 -9.47 24.56 -2.59
N LEU A 215 -8.58 23.80 -3.26
CA LEU A 215 -7.92 22.63 -2.69
C LEU A 215 -6.99 23.01 -1.53
N GLU A 216 -6.21 24.08 -1.66
CA GLU A 216 -5.35 24.60 -0.58
C GLU A 216 -6.16 25.03 0.65
N CYS A 217 -7.27 25.75 0.45
CA CYS A 217 -8.17 26.09 1.55
C CYS A 217 -8.83 24.86 2.17
N PHE A 218 -9.17 23.85 1.35
CA PHE A 218 -9.72 22.61 1.87
C PHE A 218 -8.70 21.83 2.72
N GLU A 219 -7.41 21.95 2.40
CA GLU A 219 -6.32 21.30 3.16
C GLU A 219 -6.20 21.92 4.54
N LEU A 220 -6.31 23.25 4.62
CA LEU A 220 -6.26 24.01 5.86
C LEU A 220 -7.52 23.82 6.72
N TYR A 221 -8.68 23.57 6.10
CA TYR A 221 -9.98 23.47 6.78
C TYR A 221 -10.72 22.16 6.41
N PRO A 222 -10.21 21.00 6.83
CA PRO A 222 -10.67 19.70 6.34
C PRO A 222 -12.06 19.27 6.83
N ASP A 223 -12.59 19.91 7.88
CA ASP A 223 -13.90 19.58 8.46
C ASP A 223 -15.05 20.38 7.83
N ASN A 224 -14.73 21.33 6.94
CA ASN A 224 -15.73 22.16 6.30
C ASN A 224 -16.33 21.49 5.06
N SER A 225 -17.58 21.04 5.19
CA SER A 225 -18.33 20.34 4.14
C SER A 225 -18.57 21.15 2.85
N ILE A 226 -18.44 22.48 2.88
CA ILE A 226 -18.70 23.34 1.71
C ILE A 226 -17.68 23.11 0.60
N PHE A 227 -16.41 22.87 0.93
CA PHE A 227 -15.38 22.56 -0.07
C PHE A 227 -15.74 21.32 -0.88
N TYR A 228 -16.37 20.32 -0.25
CA TYR A 228 -16.89 19.13 -0.93
C TYR A 228 -17.93 19.44 -2.01
N GLN A 229 -18.74 20.48 -1.79
CA GLN A 229 -19.78 20.92 -2.71
C GLN A 229 -19.23 21.84 -3.81
N LEU A 230 -18.06 22.47 -3.61
CA LEU A 230 -17.40 23.31 -4.60
C LEU A 230 -16.66 22.49 -5.66
N ILE A 231 -16.13 21.32 -5.31
CA ILE A 231 -15.32 20.51 -6.24
C ILE A 231 -16.06 20.15 -7.54
N PRO A 232 -17.35 19.74 -7.54
CA PRO A 232 -18.07 19.42 -8.78
C PRO A 232 -18.21 20.58 -9.78
N LEU A 233 -17.89 21.82 -9.39
CA LEU A 233 -17.87 22.96 -10.31
C LEU A 233 -16.74 22.89 -11.34
N PHE A 234 -15.69 22.13 -11.05
CA PHE A 234 -14.47 22.11 -11.85
C PHE A 234 -14.36 20.83 -12.69
N PRO A 235 -13.73 20.88 -13.87
CA PRO A 235 -13.61 19.71 -14.75
C PRO A 235 -12.79 18.58 -14.13
N LYS A 236 -13.38 17.38 -14.05
CA LYS A 236 -12.72 16.17 -13.53
C LYS A 236 -11.37 15.87 -14.18
N SER A 237 -11.27 16.07 -15.51
CA SER A 237 -10.06 15.80 -16.30
C SER A 237 -8.85 16.66 -15.91
N HIS A 238 -9.08 17.81 -15.26
CA HIS A 238 -8.02 18.71 -14.83
C HIS A 238 -7.65 18.51 -13.35
N ALA A 239 -8.59 18.02 -12.54
CA ALA A 239 -8.37 17.82 -11.11
C ALA A 239 -7.20 16.85 -10.82
N ALA A 240 -7.12 15.74 -11.57
CA ALA A 240 -6.02 14.79 -11.47
C ALA A 240 -4.66 15.43 -11.80
N LYS A 241 -4.60 16.27 -12.84
CA LYS A 241 -3.38 16.96 -13.28
C LYS A 241 -2.92 18.00 -12.27
N ILE A 242 -3.86 18.74 -11.66
CA ILE A 242 -3.57 19.76 -10.66
C ILE A 242 -3.01 19.11 -9.39
N LEU A 243 -3.63 18.04 -8.90
CA LEU A 243 -3.06 17.25 -7.80
C LEU A 243 -1.72 16.64 -8.16
N GLY A 244 -1.59 16.06 -9.35
CA GLY A 244 -0.32 15.53 -9.85
C GLY A 244 0.78 16.59 -9.85
N PHE A 245 0.49 17.81 -10.30
CA PHE A 245 1.42 18.94 -10.25
C PHE A 245 1.77 19.33 -8.80
N LYS A 246 0.80 19.34 -7.88
CA LYS A 246 1.07 19.57 -6.45
C LYS A 246 1.97 18.48 -5.86
N PHE A 247 1.75 17.20 -6.17
CA PHE A 247 2.64 16.13 -5.72
C PHE A 247 4.04 16.24 -6.33
N GLN A 248 4.15 16.62 -7.61
CA GLN A 248 5.43 16.85 -8.29
C GLN A 248 6.23 18.02 -7.70
N TYR A 249 5.58 19.02 -7.13
CA TYR A 249 6.27 20.11 -6.43
C TYR A 249 7.15 19.59 -5.29
N TYR A 250 6.64 18.65 -4.48
CA TYR A 250 7.38 18.03 -3.38
C TYR A 250 8.39 16.97 -3.85
N GLN A 251 8.47 16.68 -5.15
CA GLN A 251 9.50 15.82 -5.74
C GLN A 251 10.75 16.61 -6.15
N GLN A 252 10.69 17.95 -6.17
CA GLN A 252 11.80 18.80 -6.59
C GLN A 252 12.93 18.76 -5.56
N LEU A 253 14.17 18.62 -6.01
CA LEU A 253 15.37 18.55 -5.15
C LEU A 253 15.53 19.77 -4.23
N ASP A 254 15.03 20.94 -4.67
CA ASP A 254 15.10 22.19 -3.92
C ASP A 254 14.03 22.27 -2.79
N VAL A 255 13.00 21.41 -2.86
CA VAL A 255 11.89 21.35 -1.91
C VAL A 255 12.14 20.18 -0.96
N ASN A 256 12.98 20.39 0.05
CA ASN A 256 13.31 19.37 1.06
C ASN A 256 12.25 19.30 2.18
N ILE A 257 10.97 19.25 1.81
CA ILE A 257 9.84 19.22 2.73
C ILE A 257 8.94 18.04 2.33
N PRO A 258 8.53 17.17 3.27
CA PRO A 258 7.64 16.05 2.96
C PRO A 258 6.26 16.55 2.52
N VAL A 259 5.57 15.73 1.75
CA VAL A 259 4.20 16.02 1.32
C VAL A 259 3.29 16.09 2.55
N PRO A 260 2.48 17.15 2.71
CA PRO A 260 1.54 17.25 3.81
C PRO A 260 0.50 16.13 3.82
N SER A 261 0.18 15.61 5.01
CA SER A 261 -0.86 14.58 5.20
C SER A 261 -2.26 15.05 4.76
N GLY A 262 -2.52 16.36 4.84
CA GLY A 262 -3.75 16.98 4.36
C GLY A 262 -3.96 16.79 2.85
N LEU A 263 -2.89 16.92 2.06
CA LEU A 263 -2.94 16.73 0.61
C LEU A 263 -3.29 15.27 0.25
N PHE A 264 -2.71 14.29 0.94
CA PHE A 264 -3.07 12.88 0.76
C PHE A 264 -4.53 12.59 1.14
N ARG A 265 -5.02 13.16 2.24
CA ARG A 265 -6.43 13.04 2.66
C ARG A 265 -7.38 13.62 1.60
N ILE A 266 -7.06 14.78 1.04
CA ILE A 266 -7.86 15.40 -0.04
C ILE A 266 -7.85 14.52 -1.29
N ALA A 267 -6.67 14.06 -1.70
CA ALA A 267 -6.56 13.19 -2.87
C ALA A 267 -7.40 11.92 -2.71
N ALA A 268 -7.34 11.27 -1.54
CA ALA A 268 -8.17 10.12 -1.21
C ALA A 268 -9.67 10.44 -1.22
N LEU A 269 -10.09 11.58 -0.67
CA LEU A 269 -11.50 12.04 -0.69
C LEU A 269 -12.01 12.27 -2.12
N LEU A 270 -11.18 12.82 -3.00
CA LEU A 270 -11.53 13.11 -4.40
C LEU A 270 -11.64 11.83 -5.24
N VAL A 271 -10.79 10.84 -4.95
CA VAL A 271 -10.91 9.51 -5.57
C VAL A 271 -12.16 8.80 -5.05
N LYS A 272 -12.39 8.79 -3.72
CA LYS A 272 -13.59 8.18 -3.10
C LYS A 272 -14.90 8.71 -3.67
N SER A 273 -14.96 10.01 -3.99
CA SER A 273 -16.15 10.65 -4.55
C SER A 273 -16.32 10.43 -6.07
N GLY A 274 -15.41 9.71 -6.73
CA GLY A 274 -15.46 9.46 -8.17
C GLY A 274 -15.21 10.73 -9.01
N LEU A 275 -14.51 11.71 -8.45
CA LEU A 275 -14.13 12.94 -9.14
C LEU A 275 -12.78 12.79 -9.86
N ILE A 276 -11.93 11.90 -9.35
CA ILE A 276 -10.61 11.57 -9.90
C ILE A 276 -10.46 10.05 -9.97
N ASP A 277 -9.97 9.54 -11.09
CA ASP A 277 -9.60 8.13 -11.20
C ASP A 277 -8.26 7.88 -10.51
N LEU A 278 -8.18 6.83 -9.70
CA LEU A 278 -6.97 6.47 -8.97
C LEU A 278 -5.76 6.30 -9.89
N ASP A 279 -5.94 5.64 -11.04
CA ASP A 279 -4.85 5.39 -12.00
C ASP A 279 -4.26 6.67 -12.59
N ASN A 280 -5.12 7.67 -12.85
CA ASN A 280 -4.68 8.96 -13.36
C ASN A 280 -3.84 9.72 -12.33
N LEU A 281 -4.20 9.64 -11.05
CA LEU A 281 -3.40 10.23 -9.98
C LEU A 281 -2.11 9.44 -9.74
N TYR A 282 -2.20 8.12 -9.70
CA TYR A 282 -1.10 7.21 -9.41
C TYR A 282 0.07 7.37 -10.39
N ALA A 283 -0.22 7.65 -11.66
CA ALA A 283 0.78 7.90 -12.70
C ALA A 283 1.67 9.14 -12.43
N HIS A 284 1.25 10.06 -11.55
CA HIS A 284 2.03 11.25 -11.17
C HIS A 284 2.88 11.04 -9.90
N LEU A 285 2.68 9.93 -9.18
CA LEU A 285 3.32 9.68 -7.89
C LEU A 285 4.66 8.98 -8.06
N LEU A 286 5.63 9.39 -7.24
CA LEU A 286 6.95 8.77 -7.14
C LEU A 286 7.15 8.13 -5.76
N PRO A 287 8.09 7.16 -5.63
CA PRO A 287 8.92 6.56 -6.69
C PRO A 287 8.15 5.63 -7.63
N ASN A 288 8.78 5.24 -8.75
CA ASN A 288 8.28 4.17 -9.62
C ASN A 288 8.20 2.84 -8.84
N ASP A 289 7.23 2.00 -9.19
CA ASP A 289 7.01 0.73 -8.46
C ASP A 289 8.21 -0.19 -8.57
N ASP A 290 8.76 -0.39 -9.77
CA ASP A 290 9.90 -1.29 -10.00
C ASP A 290 11.15 -0.87 -9.20
N GLU A 291 11.46 0.43 -9.18
CA GLU A 291 12.60 0.98 -8.41
C GLU A 291 12.39 0.79 -6.90
N ALA A 292 11.16 1.03 -6.41
CA ALA A 292 10.84 0.84 -5.00
C ALA A 292 10.91 -0.63 -4.60
N PHE A 293 10.41 -1.54 -5.45
CA PHE A 293 10.43 -2.98 -5.20
C PHE A 293 11.84 -3.54 -5.22
N GLU A 294 12.72 -3.08 -6.12
CA GLU A 294 14.12 -3.51 -6.16
C GLU A 294 14.88 -3.07 -4.89
N HIS A 295 14.73 -1.80 -4.51
CA HIS A 295 15.36 -1.28 -3.28
C HIS A 295 14.90 -2.07 -2.05
N PHE A 296 13.57 -2.27 -1.91
CA PHE A 296 13.03 -3.01 -0.78
C PHE A 296 13.39 -4.51 -0.83
N GLY A 297 13.41 -5.13 -2.00
CA GLY A 297 13.84 -6.51 -2.17
C GLY A 297 15.28 -6.74 -1.69
N SER A 298 16.19 -5.80 -2.01
CA SER A 298 17.57 -5.84 -1.52
C SER A 298 17.65 -5.71 0.01
N PHE A 299 16.82 -4.83 0.59
CA PHE A 299 16.70 -4.65 2.03
C PHE A 299 16.23 -5.94 2.73
N VAL A 300 15.15 -6.55 2.23
CA VAL A 300 14.58 -7.78 2.79
C VAL A 300 15.60 -8.92 2.72
N SER A 301 16.28 -9.11 1.59
CA SER A 301 17.30 -10.16 1.46
C SER A 301 18.41 -10.00 2.50
N ARG A 302 18.90 -8.77 2.72
CA ARG A 302 19.91 -8.49 3.73
C ARG A 302 19.40 -8.79 5.15
N LYS A 303 18.17 -8.39 5.48
CA LYS A 303 17.58 -8.64 6.81
C LYS A 303 17.31 -10.12 7.05
N ILE A 304 16.91 -10.87 6.02
CA ILE A 304 16.80 -12.34 6.10
C ILE A 304 18.17 -12.97 6.35
N ASP A 305 19.22 -12.52 5.66
CA ASP A 305 20.60 -13.00 5.89
C ASP A 305 21.10 -12.69 7.31
N GLU A 306 20.80 -11.51 7.85
CA GLU A 306 21.07 -11.14 9.24
C GLU A 306 20.32 -12.06 10.21
N ALA A 307 19.02 -12.28 10.00
CA ALA A 307 18.18 -13.14 10.82
C ALA A 307 18.65 -14.61 10.80
N THR A 308 19.02 -15.14 9.64
CA THR A 308 19.51 -16.53 9.51
C THR A 308 20.89 -16.76 10.14
N LYS A 309 21.66 -15.70 10.41
CA LYS A 309 22.95 -15.77 11.14
C LYS A 309 22.77 -15.84 12.66
N ILE A 310 21.60 -15.48 13.19
CA ILE A 310 21.31 -15.57 14.63
C ILE A 310 21.54 -17.00 15.12
N GLY A 311 22.38 -17.14 16.14
CA GLY A 311 22.71 -18.43 16.74
C GLY A 311 23.62 -19.34 15.90
N LYS A 312 24.13 -18.88 14.75
CA LYS A 312 25.21 -19.56 14.02
C LYS A 312 26.56 -19.06 14.51
N ILE A 313 27.40 -19.98 15.00
CA ILE A 313 28.76 -19.65 15.45
C ILE A 313 29.65 -19.55 14.21
N ASN A 314 30.37 -18.43 14.08
CA ASN A 314 31.37 -18.28 13.04
C ASN A 314 32.61 -19.13 13.40
N LEU A 315 32.87 -20.19 12.64
CA LEU A 315 34.02 -21.09 12.85
C LEU A 315 35.39 -20.37 12.72
N ALA A 316 35.41 -19.17 12.11
CA ALA A 316 36.59 -18.32 12.03
C ALA A 316 36.79 -17.39 13.24
N ALA A 317 35.87 -17.37 14.21
CA ALA A 317 36.01 -16.59 15.43
C ALA A 317 37.19 -17.09 16.27
N THR A 318 37.96 -16.16 16.85
CA THR A 318 39.14 -16.55 17.62
C THR A 318 38.76 -17.12 18.98
N GLY A 319 39.59 -17.98 19.57
CA GLY A 319 39.29 -18.64 20.85
C GLY A 319 39.01 -17.69 22.02
N LYS A 320 39.41 -16.42 21.91
CA LYS A 320 39.07 -15.37 22.88
C LYS A 320 37.60 -14.94 22.76
N ASP A 321 37.09 -14.78 21.54
CA ASP A 321 35.70 -14.40 21.26
C ASP A 321 34.72 -15.47 21.77
N LEU A 322 35.09 -16.74 21.64
CA LEU A 322 34.29 -17.88 22.14
C LEU A 322 34.29 -17.98 23.67
N MET A 323 35.38 -17.58 24.34
CA MET A 323 35.50 -17.62 25.81
C MET A 323 34.79 -16.47 26.52
N ASP A 324 34.60 -15.33 25.85
CA ASP A 324 33.83 -14.20 26.40
C ASP A 324 32.31 -14.45 26.32
N ASP A 325 31.82 -15.15 25.28
CA ASP A 325 30.42 -15.58 25.14
C ASP A 325 29.97 -16.59 26.22
N GLU A 326 30.87 -17.46 26.71
CA GLU A 326 30.54 -18.46 27.74
C GLU A 326 30.41 -17.87 29.15
N LYS A 327 30.99 -16.69 29.40
CA LYS A 327 30.99 -16.04 30.72
C LYS A 327 29.77 -15.16 30.98
N GLN A 328 28.97 -14.83 29.96
CA GLN A 328 27.76 -14.05 30.17
C GLN A 328 26.72 -14.85 30.98
N GLU A 329 26.17 -14.20 32.00
CA GLU A 329 24.98 -14.69 32.70
C GLU A 329 23.86 -14.89 31.67
N ILE A 330 23.01 -15.93 31.81
CA ILE A 330 21.91 -16.14 30.86
C ILE A 330 20.89 -15.02 31.07
N THR A 331 21.04 -13.96 30.30
CA THR A 331 20.04 -12.90 30.17
C THR A 331 19.17 -13.27 28.97
N ILE A 332 18.09 -14.00 29.22
CA ILE A 332 17.05 -14.20 28.21
C ILE A 332 16.20 -12.94 28.24
N ASP A 333 16.35 -12.13 27.21
CA ASP A 333 15.52 -10.97 27.01
C ASP A 333 14.35 -11.32 26.09
N LEU A 334 13.15 -11.21 26.65
CA LEU A 334 11.91 -11.52 25.94
C LEU A 334 11.52 -10.41 24.95
N TYR A 335 12.23 -9.27 24.96
CA TYR A 335 11.97 -8.11 24.12
C TYR A 335 12.93 -8.00 22.92
N THR A 336 13.98 -8.82 22.82
CA THR A 336 14.96 -8.76 21.72
C THR A 336 14.30 -8.78 20.34
N ALA A 337 13.25 -9.58 20.14
CA ALA A 337 12.52 -9.60 18.87
C ALA A 337 11.82 -8.26 18.54
N LEU A 338 11.28 -7.56 19.54
CA LEU A 338 10.68 -6.24 19.37
C LEU A 338 11.74 -5.16 19.16
N GLU A 339 12.89 -5.25 19.83
CA GLU A 339 14.00 -4.33 19.61
C GLU A 339 14.50 -4.41 18.16
N MET A 340 14.69 -5.63 17.65
CA MET A 340 15.06 -5.85 16.25
C MET A 340 14.02 -5.32 15.26
N GLU A 341 12.73 -5.44 15.58
CA GLU A 341 11.66 -4.83 14.78
C GLU A 341 11.75 -3.30 14.81
N ASN A 342 11.95 -2.70 15.98
CA ASN A 342 12.08 -1.26 16.11
C ASN A 342 13.26 -0.73 15.28
N ASP A 343 14.40 -1.42 15.28
CA ASP A 343 15.56 -1.07 14.43
C ASP A 343 15.20 -1.11 12.93
N ILE A 344 14.44 -2.13 12.50
CA ILE A 344 13.94 -2.25 11.12
C ILE A 344 12.99 -1.10 10.78
N VAL A 345 12.08 -0.77 11.69
CA VAL A 345 11.11 0.31 11.52
C VAL A 345 11.79 1.68 11.46
N GLU A 346 12.79 1.92 12.31
CA GLU A 346 13.57 3.16 12.30
C GLU A 346 14.36 3.32 11.00
N GLU A 347 14.96 2.23 10.50
CA GLU A 347 15.69 2.23 9.21
C GLU A 347 14.75 2.55 8.03
N ARG A 348 13.49 2.10 8.10
CA ARG A 348 12.46 2.32 7.07
C ARG A 348 11.62 3.59 7.28
N ALA A 349 11.76 4.29 8.41
CA ALA A 349 11.03 5.53 8.69
C ALA A 349 11.07 6.57 7.55
N PRO A 350 12.21 6.85 6.88
CA PRO A 350 12.25 7.85 5.81
C PRO A 350 11.48 7.44 4.54
N GLU A 351 11.11 6.17 4.37
CA GLU A 351 10.34 5.73 3.20
C GLU A 351 8.92 6.32 3.21
N ILE A 352 8.30 6.53 4.37
CA ILE A 352 6.94 7.09 4.46
C ILE A 352 6.90 8.55 3.96
N GLU A 353 7.97 9.30 4.23
CA GLU A 353 8.09 10.71 3.82
C GLU A 353 8.44 10.85 2.34
N LYS A 354 9.24 9.92 1.81
CA LYS A 354 9.75 9.95 0.43
C LYS A 354 8.81 9.27 -0.57
N ASN A 355 8.00 8.31 -0.13
CA ASN A 355 7.12 7.53 -1.00
C ASN A 355 5.68 8.06 -0.95
N GLN A 356 5.30 8.80 -1.99
CA GLN A 356 3.99 9.42 -2.07
C GLN A 356 2.86 8.39 -2.21
N LYS A 357 3.14 7.17 -2.69
CA LYS A 357 2.15 6.10 -2.81
C LYS A 357 1.78 5.53 -1.44
N LEU A 358 2.75 5.42 -0.53
CA LEU A 358 2.49 5.07 0.88
C LEU A 358 1.71 6.18 1.59
N GLY A 359 2.05 7.44 1.32
CA GLY A 359 1.29 8.59 1.81
C GLY A 359 -0.16 8.61 1.31
N LEU A 360 -0.39 8.26 0.03
CA LEU A 360 -1.75 8.16 -0.52
C LEU A 360 -2.55 7.01 0.14
N LEU A 361 -1.90 5.88 0.41
CA LEU A 361 -2.50 4.78 1.17
C LEU A 361 -2.93 5.24 2.58
N LEU A 362 -2.10 6.00 3.28
CA LEU A 362 -2.49 6.65 4.55
C LEU A 362 -3.68 7.59 4.38
N GLY A 363 -3.74 8.33 3.26
CA GLY A 363 -4.89 9.13 2.87
C GLY A 363 -6.18 8.33 2.84
N PHE A 364 -6.22 7.20 2.10
CA PHE A 364 -7.40 6.33 2.03
C PHE A 364 -7.78 5.73 3.39
N LEU A 365 -6.79 5.32 4.19
CA LEU A 365 -7.02 4.83 5.54
C LEU A 365 -7.66 5.90 6.45
N SER A 366 -7.20 7.14 6.37
CA SER A 366 -7.76 8.26 7.15
C SER A 366 -9.23 8.57 6.79
N VAL A 367 -9.59 8.39 5.52
CA VAL A 367 -10.93 8.63 4.98
C VAL A 367 -11.85 7.40 5.13
N HIS A 368 -11.33 6.30 5.68
CA HIS A 368 -12.02 5.02 5.85
C HIS A 368 -12.58 4.50 4.52
N ASP A 369 -11.76 4.55 3.47
CA ASP A 369 -12.09 4.00 2.16
C ASP A 369 -11.30 2.71 1.93
N TRP A 370 -11.91 1.58 2.29
CA TRP A 370 -11.24 0.30 2.19
C TRP A 370 -11.03 -0.16 0.74
N ASP A 371 -12.00 0.06 -0.14
CA ASP A 371 -11.96 -0.52 -1.49
C ASP A 371 -10.74 -0.01 -2.28
N HIS A 372 -10.47 1.29 -2.20
CA HIS A 372 -9.26 1.89 -2.81
C HIS A 372 -7.98 1.58 -2.02
N ALA A 373 -8.05 1.51 -0.68
CA ALA A 373 -6.91 1.12 0.14
C ALA A 373 -6.47 -0.33 -0.17
N GLN A 374 -7.41 -1.25 -0.34
CA GLN A 374 -7.16 -2.64 -0.71
C GLN A 374 -6.43 -2.71 -2.05
N LEU A 375 -6.88 -1.96 -3.05
CA LEU A 375 -6.21 -1.92 -4.35
C LEU A 375 -4.75 -1.46 -4.22
N LEU A 376 -4.47 -0.46 -3.38
CA LEU A 376 -3.10 -0.03 -3.10
C LEU A 376 -2.31 -1.04 -2.28
N PHE A 377 -2.92 -1.73 -1.31
CA PHE A 377 -2.25 -2.83 -0.60
C PHE A 377 -1.86 -3.97 -1.55
N GLU A 378 -2.72 -4.31 -2.51
CA GLU A 378 -2.44 -5.32 -3.54
C GLU A 378 -1.31 -4.87 -4.48
N ARG A 379 -1.36 -3.62 -4.98
CA ARG A 379 -0.30 -3.07 -5.85
C ARG A 379 1.04 -2.93 -5.14
N LEU A 380 1.04 -2.53 -3.88
CA LEU A 380 2.24 -2.27 -3.08
C LEU A 380 2.62 -3.45 -2.17
N ALA A 381 2.03 -4.64 -2.37
CA ALA A 381 2.22 -5.80 -1.50
C ALA A 381 3.70 -6.16 -1.31
N GLN A 382 4.51 -5.99 -2.36
CA GLN A 382 5.95 -6.24 -2.31
C GLN A 382 6.70 -5.33 -1.35
N LEU A 383 6.23 -4.10 -1.07
CA LEU A 383 6.85 -3.16 -0.13
C LEU A 383 6.47 -3.44 1.34
N ASN A 384 5.55 -4.39 1.55
CA ASN A 384 4.98 -4.68 2.85
C ASN A 384 4.55 -3.41 3.63
N PRO A 385 3.53 -2.68 3.14
CA PRO A 385 3.20 -1.35 3.66
C PRO A 385 2.82 -1.33 5.15
N VAL A 386 2.28 -2.44 5.67
CA VAL A 386 1.82 -2.56 7.05
C VAL A 386 2.97 -2.59 8.06
N GLU A 387 4.21 -2.84 7.62
CA GLU A 387 5.39 -2.73 8.49
C GLU A 387 5.60 -1.31 9.00
N HIS A 388 5.18 -0.28 8.26
CA HIS A 388 5.18 1.10 8.74
C HIS A 388 4.11 1.33 9.82
N ILE A 389 4.52 1.87 10.97
CA ILE A 389 3.64 2.07 12.13
C ILE A 389 2.39 2.88 11.79
N GLU A 390 2.54 3.95 11.00
CA GLU A 390 1.42 4.83 10.65
C GLU A 390 0.34 4.12 9.83
N ILE A 391 0.76 3.30 8.85
CA ILE A 391 -0.15 2.52 7.99
C ILE A 391 -0.82 1.44 8.82
N CYS A 392 -0.04 0.75 9.66
CA CYS A 392 -0.53 -0.26 10.59
C CYS A 392 -1.62 0.29 11.51
N HIS A 393 -1.36 1.45 12.15
CA HIS A 393 -2.35 2.12 13.00
C HIS A 393 -3.58 2.61 12.22
N GLY A 394 -3.40 3.12 10.99
CA GLY A 394 -4.50 3.46 10.10
C GLY A 394 -5.41 2.26 9.81
N LEU A 395 -4.81 1.10 9.51
CA LEU A 395 -5.51 -0.16 9.30
C LEU A 395 -6.23 -0.63 10.58
N PHE A 396 -5.58 -0.57 11.74
CA PHE A 396 -6.19 -0.95 13.03
C PHE A 396 -7.43 -0.14 13.35
N ARG A 397 -7.43 1.17 13.11
CA ARG A 397 -8.61 2.02 13.32
C ARG A 397 -9.78 1.58 12.45
N ILE A 398 -9.53 1.20 11.20
CA ILE A 398 -10.57 0.68 10.31
C ILE A 398 -11.06 -0.69 10.78
N ILE A 399 -10.16 -1.60 11.16
CA ILE A 399 -10.53 -2.92 11.70
C ILE A 399 -11.41 -2.74 12.93
N GLU A 400 -10.98 -1.93 13.90
CA GLU A 400 -11.72 -1.67 15.13
C GLU A 400 -13.11 -1.10 14.85
N LYS A 401 -13.21 -0.12 13.95
CA LYS A 401 -14.50 0.44 13.52
C LYS A 401 -15.38 -0.61 12.86
N THR A 402 -14.81 -1.46 12.02
CA THR A 402 -15.53 -2.52 11.28
C THR A 402 -16.09 -3.59 12.22
N ILE A 403 -15.34 -3.96 13.28
CA ILE A 403 -15.79 -4.96 14.25
C ILE A 403 -16.56 -4.36 15.44
N SER A 404 -16.66 -3.05 15.57
CA SER A 404 -17.24 -2.38 16.75
C SER A 404 -18.66 -2.87 17.09
N SER A 405 -19.52 -3.04 16.09
CA SER A 405 -20.89 -3.55 16.26
C SER A 405 -20.91 -5.01 16.70
N ALA A 406 -20.11 -5.86 16.04
CA ALA A 406 -19.94 -7.28 16.34
C ALA A 406 -19.37 -7.50 17.76
N TYR A 407 -18.38 -6.69 18.14
CA TYR A 407 -17.77 -6.73 19.45
C TYR A 407 -18.73 -6.25 20.55
N SER A 408 -19.50 -5.19 20.29
CA SER A 408 -20.54 -4.74 21.24
C SER A 408 -21.61 -5.80 21.46
N ALA A 409 -22.05 -6.50 20.39
CA ALA A 409 -22.96 -7.63 20.49
C ALA A 409 -22.38 -8.77 21.35
N TYR A 410 -21.11 -9.13 21.15
CA TYR A 410 -20.40 -10.09 22.00
C TYR A 410 -20.35 -9.67 23.47
N CYS A 411 -20.04 -8.39 23.76
CA CYS A 411 -20.00 -7.90 25.13
C CYS A 411 -21.38 -8.01 25.82
N GLN A 412 -22.45 -7.70 25.10
CA GLN A 412 -23.81 -7.75 25.64
C GLN A 412 -24.27 -9.19 25.98
N THR A 413 -23.89 -10.19 25.18
CA THR A 413 -24.21 -11.60 25.48
C THR A 413 -23.42 -12.09 26.70
N HIS A 414 -22.13 -11.78 26.79
CA HIS A 414 -21.28 -12.21 27.90
C HIS A 414 -21.58 -11.47 29.23
N HIS A 415 -21.97 -10.20 29.20
CA HIS A 415 -22.36 -9.47 30.42
C HIS A 415 -23.68 -9.96 31.02
N LYS A 416 -24.62 -10.46 30.20
CA LYS A 416 -25.87 -11.06 30.68
C LYS A 416 -25.64 -12.41 31.37
N ILE A 417 -24.68 -13.21 30.89
CA ILE A 417 -24.31 -14.49 31.51
C ILE A 417 -23.71 -14.25 32.92
N SER A 418 -22.92 -13.18 33.11
CA SER A 418 -22.29 -12.87 34.40
C SER A 418 -23.29 -12.42 35.49
N ARG A 419 -24.37 -11.71 35.12
CA ARG A 419 -25.40 -11.26 36.09
C ARG A 419 -26.31 -12.38 36.60
N ASN A 420 -26.48 -13.46 35.84
CA ASN A 420 -27.36 -14.56 36.22
C ASN A 420 -26.75 -15.55 37.23
N ILE A 421 -25.49 -15.35 37.64
CA ILE A 421 -24.83 -16.21 38.65
C ILE A 421 -25.19 -15.78 40.09
N ASP A 422 -25.67 -14.55 40.31
CA ASP A 422 -25.93 -14.00 41.65
C ASP A 422 -27.42 -13.86 42.05
N THR A 423 -28.37 -14.44 41.32
CA THR A 423 -29.79 -14.40 41.73
C THR A 423 -30.51 -15.72 41.51
N HIS A 424 -30.54 -16.54 42.56
CA HIS A 424 -31.57 -17.56 42.69
C HIS A 424 -32.92 -16.91 43.03
N MET A 425 -33.94 -17.32 42.28
CA MET A 425 -35.37 -17.44 42.61
C MET A 425 -36.34 -16.63 41.73
N ILE A 426 -37.13 -17.42 40.99
CA ILE A 426 -38.52 -17.24 40.52
C ILE A 426 -38.74 -16.86 39.04
N ASP A 427 -39.63 -17.66 38.46
CA ASP A 427 -40.37 -17.62 37.19
C ASP A 427 -39.70 -18.04 35.87
N ALA A 428 -39.91 -19.32 35.57
CA ALA A 428 -39.90 -19.90 34.25
C ALA A 428 -41.10 -19.38 33.44
N SER A 429 -40.90 -18.31 32.67
CA SER A 429 -41.74 -17.97 31.53
C SER A 429 -40.90 -17.38 30.41
N SER A 430 -40.77 -18.15 29.32
CA SER A 430 -40.35 -17.73 27.98
C SER A 430 -39.18 -16.75 27.90
N VAL A 431 -37.95 -17.23 28.15
CA VAL A 431 -36.75 -16.53 27.67
C VAL A 431 -36.55 -16.95 26.21
N SER A 432 -37.12 -16.19 25.28
CA SER A 432 -36.61 -16.18 23.91
C SER A 432 -35.16 -15.70 23.98
N SER A 433 -34.21 -16.61 23.77
CA SER A 433 -32.79 -16.26 23.63
C SER A 433 -32.67 -15.14 22.59
N PRO A 434 -32.11 -13.96 22.92
CA PRO A 434 -31.85 -12.98 21.89
C PRO A 434 -30.62 -13.43 21.11
N SER A 435 -30.85 -14.14 20.01
CA SER A 435 -29.86 -14.55 19.00
C SER A 435 -29.41 -13.32 18.22
N TYR A 436 -28.53 -12.51 18.81
CA TYR A 436 -27.82 -11.49 18.04
C TYR A 436 -26.74 -12.19 17.21
N LEU A 437 -27.09 -12.54 15.98
CA LEU A 437 -26.18 -13.12 15.00
C LEU A 437 -25.01 -12.15 14.77
N VAL A 438 -23.80 -12.57 15.13
CA VAL A 438 -22.58 -11.81 14.86
C VAL A 438 -22.04 -12.23 13.50
N HIS A 439 -22.23 -11.38 12.49
CA HIS A 439 -21.68 -11.57 11.15
C HIS A 439 -20.79 -10.37 10.79
N PRO A 440 -19.47 -10.45 11.00
CA PRO A 440 -18.56 -9.41 10.55
C PRO A 440 -18.59 -9.34 9.00
N PRO A 441 -18.41 -8.15 8.40
CA PRO A 441 -18.33 -8.00 6.95
C PRO A 441 -17.20 -8.84 6.36
N LYS A 442 -17.34 -9.36 5.13
CA LYS A 442 -16.25 -10.12 4.45
C LYS A 442 -14.93 -9.35 4.40
N VAL A 443 -15.05 -8.04 4.24
CA VAL A 443 -13.95 -7.08 4.22
C VAL A 443 -13.06 -7.18 5.47
N PHE A 444 -13.62 -7.54 6.63
CA PHE A 444 -12.86 -7.75 7.86
C PHE A 444 -11.78 -8.83 7.70
N PHE A 445 -12.09 -9.95 7.04
CA PHE A 445 -11.12 -11.02 6.83
C PHE A 445 -10.01 -10.61 5.87
N GLN A 446 -10.36 -9.84 4.82
CA GLN A 446 -9.37 -9.24 3.92
C GLN A 446 -8.44 -8.27 4.65
N MET A 447 -8.97 -7.45 5.57
CA MET A 447 -8.16 -6.57 6.43
C MET A 447 -7.19 -7.35 7.30
N LEU A 448 -7.61 -8.50 7.87
CA LEU A 448 -6.72 -9.36 8.65
C LEU A 448 -5.64 -10.01 7.77
N ALA A 449 -5.98 -10.47 6.56
CA ALA A 449 -5.01 -11.00 5.61
C ALA A 449 -3.94 -9.96 5.24
N VAL A 450 -4.35 -8.72 4.95
CA VAL A 450 -3.44 -7.59 4.69
C VAL A 450 -2.62 -7.23 5.92
N CYS A 451 -3.21 -7.28 7.11
CA CYS A 451 -2.52 -6.96 8.37
C CYS A 451 -1.31 -7.88 8.60
N GLY A 452 -1.38 -9.13 8.15
CA GLY A 452 -0.28 -10.08 8.27
C GLY A 452 0.17 -10.25 9.74
N PRO A 453 1.49 -10.36 10.00
CA PRO A 453 2.00 -10.58 11.36
C PRO A 453 1.89 -9.35 12.27
N TYR A 454 1.48 -8.17 11.79
CA TYR A 454 1.64 -6.92 12.52
C TYR A 454 0.61 -6.63 13.63
N LEU A 455 -0.44 -7.46 13.78
CA LEU A 455 -1.46 -7.27 14.82
C LEU A 455 -0.91 -7.33 16.25
N HIS A 456 0.30 -7.85 16.44
CA HIS A 456 1.01 -7.85 17.73
C HIS A 456 1.20 -6.45 18.33
N ARG A 457 1.26 -5.40 17.49
CA ARG A 457 1.41 -3.99 17.93
C ARG A 457 0.23 -3.48 18.75
N ASP A 458 -0.95 -4.07 18.58
CA ASP A 458 -2.13 -3.79 19.40
C ASP A 458 -2.75 -5.08 19.96
N THR A 459 -2.21 -5.52 21.09
CA THR A 459 -2.70 -6.70 21.81
C THR A 459 -4.16 -6.57 22.28
N GLN A 460 -4.70 -5.36 22.43
CA GLN A 460 -6.11 -5.19 22.79
C GLN A 460 -7.00 -5.48 21.59
N LEU A 461 -6.66 -4.93 20.42
CA LEU A 461 -7.35 -5.22 19.17
C LEU A 461 -7.24 -6.71 18.82
N PHE A 462 -6.08 -7.32 19.01
CA PHE A 462 -5.86 -8.76 18.88
C PHE A 462 -6.90 -9.57 19.68
N GLN A 463 -7.08 -9.27 20.96
CA GLN A 463 -8.06 -9.96 21.81
C GLN A 463 -9.50 -9.70 21.35
N LYS A 464 -9.83 -8.48 20.92
CA LYS A 464 -11.16 -8.15 20.36
C LYS A 464 -11.45 -8.98 19.11
N VAL A 465 -10.46 -9.12 18.21
CA VAL A 465 -10.55 -9.95 17.01
C VAL A 465 -10.83 -11.41 17.38
N CYS A 466 -10.05 -12.01 18.29
CA CYS A 466 -10.30 -13.39 18.74
C CYS A 466 -11.73 -13.57 19.29
N ARG A 467 -12.21 -12.62 20.10
CA ARG A 467 -13.58 -12.66 20.67
C ARG A 467 -14.67 -12.57 19.59
N VAL A 468 -14.48 -11.71 18.59
CA VAL A 468 -15.41 -11.59 17.45
C VAL A 468 -15.41 -12.87 16.61
N LEU A 469 -14.25 -13.49 16.36
CA LEU A 469 -14.16 -14.77 15.63
C LEU A 469 -14.88 -15.91 16.37
N LYS A 470 -14.74 -15.98 17.71
CA LYS A 470 -15.50 -16.94 18.54
C LYS A 470 -17.01 -16.73 18.41
N ALA A 471 -17.46 -15.48 18.46
CA ALA A 471 -18.87 -15.12 18.31
C ALA A 471 -19.41 -15.45 16.91
N TYR A 472 -18.61 -15.18 15.88
CA TYR A 472 -18.93 -15.48 14.48
C TYR A 472 -19.13 -16.98 14.25
N HIS A 473 -18.23 -17.81 14.78
CA HIS A 473 -18.36 -19.27 14.72
C HIS A 473 -19.62 -19.77 15.43
N ALA A 474 -19.91 -19.28 16.64
CA ALA A 474 -21.11 -19.67 17.40
C ALA A 474 -22.40 -19.30 16.66
N SER A 475 -22.47 -18.07 16.11
CA SER A 475 -23.62 -17.58 15.34
C SER A 475 -23.86 -18.38 14.06
N SER A 476 -22.78 -18.87 13.44
CA SER A 476 -22.87 -19.61 12.18
C SER A 476 -23.34 -21.06 12.37
N LYS A 477 -23.09 -21.68 13.53
CA LYS A 477 -23.64 -23.02 13.87
C LYS A 477 -25.17 -23.01 13.99
N GLU A 478 -25.76 -21.91 14.46
CA GLU A 478 -27.22 -21.74 14.51
C GLU A 478 -27.83 -21.57 13.11
N SER A 479 -27.12 -20.94 12.17
CA SER A 479 -27.58 -20.64 10.80
C SER A 479 -27.36 -21.80 9.81
N ALA A 480 -26.32 -22.62 9.99
CA ALA A 480 -25.94 -23.71 9.10
C ALA A 480 -26.98 -24.84 8.97
N HIS A 481 -28.02 -24.87 9.81
CA HIS A 481 -29.16 -25.78 9.63
C HIS A 481 -30.08 -25.38 8.45
N THR A 482 -29.83 -24.23 7.80
CA THR A 482 -30.82 -23.63 6.87
C THR A 482 -30.30 -23.36 5.45
N THR A 483 -29.00 -23.10 5.22
CA THR A 483 -28.50 -22.74 3.88
C THR A 483 -27.02 -23.09 3.68
N GLY A 484 -26.70 -23.87 2.63
CA GLY A 484 -25.35 -24.33 2.27
C GLY A 484 -24.41 -23.24 1.71
N VAL A 485 -24.08 -22.25 2.54
CA VAL A 485 -23.06 -21.22 2.28
C VAL A 485 -21.67 -21.75 2.69
N MET A 486 -20.60 -21.26 2.03
CA MET A 486 -19.19 -21.52 2.39
C MET A 486 -18.99 -21.55 3.91
N SER A 487 -18.23 -22.54 4.41
CA SER A 487 -18.14 -22.75 5.85
C SER A 487 -17.47 -21.56 6.54
N PRO A 488 -18.02 -21.09 7.69
CA PRO A 488 -17.40 -20.03 8.51
C PRO A 488 -15.97 -20.39 8.94
N GLU A 489 -15.67 -21.69 8.99
CA GLU A 489 -14.38 -22.28 9.35
C GLU A 489 -13.28 -21.80 8.41
N SER A 490 -13.53 -21.67 7.09
CA SER A 490 -12.47 -21.25 6.14
C SER A 490 -11.96 -19.83 6.41
N HIS A 491 -12.85 -18.91 6.76
CA HIS A 491 -12.48 -17.52 7.08
C HIS A 491 -11.74 -17.43 8.43
N ILE A 492 -12.06 -18.30 9.37
CA ILE A 492 -11.37 -18.39 10.67
C ILE A 492 -9.98 -18.99 10.47
N GLU A 493 -9.86 -20.04 9.64
CA GLU A 493 -8.59 -20.64 9.25
C GLU A 493 -7.65 -19.61 8.61
N GLU A 494 -8.16 -18.84 7.63
CA GLU A 494 -7.41 -17.77 6.98
C GLU A 494 -6.95 -16.72 8.00
N ALA A 495 -7.84 -16.21 8.85
CA ALA A 495 -7.49 -15.24 9.88
C ALA A 495 -6.44 -15.75 10.88
N LEU A 496 -6.51 -17.04 11.25
CA LEU A 496 -5.53 -17.68 12.13
C LEU A 496 -4.16 -17.79 11.45
N GLY A 497 -4.13 -18.31 10.21
CA GLY A 497 -2.90 -18.58 9.47
C GLY A 497 -2.20 -17.31 8.97
N SER A 498 -2.95 -16.35 8.42
CA SER A 498 -2.38 -15.15 7.81
C SER A 498 -2.01 -14.07 8.84
N CYS A 499 -2.67 -14.04 10.00
CA CYS A 499 -2.56 -12.92 10.94
C CYS A 499 -2.26 -13.35 12.38
N LEU A 500 -3.18 -14.10 13.03
CA LEU A 500 -3.10 -14.29 14.48
C LEU A 500 -1.89 -15.13 14.93
N LEU A 501 -1.61 -16.25 14.26
CA LEU A 501 -0.48 -17.10 14.59
C LEU A 501 0.87 -16.44 14.22
N PRO A 502 1.03 -15.80 13.04
CA PRO A 502 2.22 -15.00 12.76
C PRO A 502 2.46 -13.89 13.78
N SER A 503 1.41 -13.15 14.18
CA SER A 503 1.51 -12.09 15.19
C SER A 503 1.92 -12.60 16.57
N LEU A 504 1.47 -13.79 16.98
CA LEU A 504 1.84 -14.36 18.29
C LEU A 504 3.37 -14.39 18.48
N GLN A 505 4.13 -14.73 17.43
CA GLN A 505 5.59 -14.85 17.46
C GLN A 505 6.32 -13.55 17.80
N LEU A 506 5.65 -12.41 17.59
CA LEU A 506 6.16 -11.06 17.85
C LEU A 506 5.64 -10.47 19.18
N ILE A 507 4.73 -11.16 19.87
CA ILE A 507 4.24 -10.74 21.18
C ILE A 507 5.18 -11.30 22.25
N PRO A 508 5.77 -10.47 23.12
CA PRO A 508 6.50 -10.95 24.30
C PRO A 508 5.59 -11.82 25.16
N ALA A 509 6.18 -12.76 25.90
CA ALA A 509 5.45 -13.76 26.70
C ALA A 509 4.17 -13.24 27.39
N ASN A 510 3.00 -13.52 26.80
CA ASN A 510 1.70 -13.06 27.27
C ASN A 510 0.65 -14.18 27.23
N PRO A 511 0.52 -14.96 28.32
CA PRO A 511 -0.39 -16.10 28.37
C PRO A 511 -1.87 -15.76 28.13
N ALA A 512 -2.28 -14.50 28.34
CA ALA A 512 -3.65 -14.07 28.08
C ALA A 512 -3.98 -14.10 26.58
N VAL A 513 -3.00 -13.80 25.73
CA VAL A 513 -3.14 -13.88 24.27
C VAL A 513 -3.26 -15.35 23.85
N ASP A 514 -2.43 -16.24 24.39
CA ASP A 514 -2.48 -17.69 24.11
C ASP A 514 -3.85 -18.27 24.42
N MET A 515 -4.45 -17.88 25.55
CA MET A 515 -5.78 -18.31 25.94
C MET A 515 -6.86 -17.83 24.97
N GLU A 516 -6.75 -16.61 24.42
CA GLU A 516 -7.70 -16.08 23.44
C GLU A 516 -7.54 -16.77 22.08
N ILE A 517 -6.31 -17.03 21.62
CA ILE A 517 -6.02 -17.80 20.41
C ILE A 517 -6.55 -19.24 20.55
N TRP A 518 -6.27 -19.91 21.66
CA TRP A 518 -6.80 -21.24 21.95
C TRP A 518 -8.33 -21.25 21.94
N GLY A 519 -8.96 -20.21 22.47
CA GLY A 519 -10.40 -20.05 22.45
C GLY A 519 -11.00 -20.03 21.03
N VAL A 520 -10.23 -19.58 20.03
CA VAL A 520 -10.62 -19.65 18.61
C VAL A 520 -10.24 -21.01 18.01
N LEU A 521 -8.99 -21.45 18.20
CA LEU A 521 -8.50 -22.72 17.63
C LEU A 521 -9.33 -23.91 18.07
N SER A 522 -9.66 -24.02 19.36
CA SER A 522 -10.43 -25.15 19.93
C SER A 522 -11.84 -25.32 19.35
N LEU A 523 -12.33 -24.34 18.58
CA LEU A 523 -13.58 -24.45 17.83
C LEU A 523 -13.46 -25.32 16.58
N LEU A 524 -12.24 -25.45 16.05
CA LEU A 524 -11.93 -26.19 14.82
C LEU A 524 -11.59 -27.66 15.13
N PRO A 525 -11.90 -28.60 14.22
CA PRO A 525 -11.43 -29.98 14.30
C PRO A 525 -9.90 -30.05 14.37
N TYR A 526 -9.36 -31.07 15.04
CA TYR A 526 -7.91 -31.19 15.24
C TYR A 526 -7.14 -31.35 13.92
N GLU A 527 -7.77 -31.95 12.90
CA GLU A 527 -7.20 -32.12 11.57
C GLU A 527 -6.91 -30.77 10.92
N VAL A 528 -7.84 -29.82 11.07
CA VAL A 528 -7.69 -28.44 10.59
C VAL A 528 -6.61 -27.72 11.37
N ARG A 529 -6.62 -27.84 12.70
CA ARG A 529 -5.60 -27.22 13.57
C ARG A 529 -4.19 -27.69 13.22
N TYR A 530 -4.00 -28.99 13.01
CA TYR A 530 -2.69 -29.57 12.70
C TYR A 530 -2.21 -29.20 11.30
N ARG A 531 -3.13 -29.05 10.34
CA ARG A 531 -2.79 -28.47 9.03
C ARG A 531 -2.30 -27.02 9.20
N LEU A 532 -3.01 -26.20 9.96
CA LEU A 532 -2.59 -24.81 10.24
C LEU A 532 -1.21 -24.76 10.90
N TYR A 533 -0.91 -25.63 11.87
CA TYR A 533 0.43 -25.69 12.47
C TYR A 533 1.53 -26.07 11.47
N GLY A 534 1.23 -26.93 10.51
CA GLY A 534 2.16 -27.30 9.43
C GLY A 534 2.38 -26.19 8.40
N GLU A 535 1.36 -25.39 8.12
CA GLU A 535 1.43 -24.22 7.22
C GLU A 535 2.16 -23.05 7.87
N TRP A 536 1.88 -22.78 9.15
CA TRP A 536 2.46 -21.70 9.95
C TRP A 536 3.99 -21.66 9.89
N GLU A 537 4.64 -22.82 9.77
CA GLU A 537 6.10 -22.90 9.73
C GLU A 537 6.72 -22.37 8.42
N LYS A 538 6.04 -22.57 7.28
CA LYS A 538 6.54 -22.23 5.94
C LYS A 538 6.48 -20.74 5.66
N ASP A 539 5.39 -20.10 6.06
CA ASP A 539 5.14 -18.68 5.75
C ASP A 539 6.05 -17.74 6.55
N ALA A 540 6.49 -18.18 7.73
CA ALA A 540 7.39 -17.44 8.59
C ALA A 540 8.84 -17.31 8.06
N GLU A 541 9.20 -17.98 6.95
CA GLU A 541 10.51 -17.81 6.31
C GLU A 541 10.58 -16.56 5.40
N GLN A 542 9.44 -15.98 5.03
CA GLN A 542 9.38 -14.86 4.09
C GLN A 542 9.45 -13.49 4.77
N ASN A 543 9.09 -13.39 6.05
CA ASN A 543 9.11 -12.14 6.79
C ASN A 543 10.38 -12.05 7.67
N PRO A 544 11.22 -11.02 7.52
CA PRO A 544 12.50 -10.93 8.23
C PRO A 544 12.33 -10.80 9.75
N VAL A 545 11.31 -10.05 10.21
CA VAL A 545 11.05 -9.83 11.64
C VAL A 545 10.61 -11.13 12.31
N VAL A 546 9.66 -11.85 11.69
CA VAL A 546 9.18 -13.14 12.20
C VAL A 546 10.31 -14.18 12.20
N LEU A 547 11.13 -14.21 11.15
CA LEU A 547 12.27 -15.11 11.07
C LEU A 547 13.30 -14.82 12.17
N ALA A 548 13.62 -13.55 12.42
CA ALA A 548 14.51 -13.14 13.50
C ALA A 548 13.98 -13.59 14.87
N ALA A 549 12.70 -13.34 15.16
CA ALA A 549 12.05 -13.77 16.39
C ALA A 549 12.16 -15.30 16.61
N ARG A 550 11.95 -16.09 15.55
CA ARG A 550 12.11 -17.56 15.59
C ARG A 550 13.54 -17.98 15.89
N GLN A 551 14.53 -17.40 15.21
CA GLN A 551 15.93 -17.79 15.45
C GLN A 551 16.40 -17.40 16.86
N THR A 552 15.98 -16.23 17.35
CA THR A 552 16.23 -15.79 18.73
C THR A 552 15.60 -16.75 19.73
N ALA A 553 14.31 -17.07 19.59
CA ALA A 553 13.62 -18.03 20.46
C ALA A 553 14.29 -19.41 20.46
N LYS A 554 14.77 -19.88 19.29
CA LYS A 554 15.51 -21.13 19.15
C LYS A 554 16.85 -21.11 19.87
N LEU A 555 17.62 -20.03 19.72
CA LEU A 555 18.90 -19.84 20.39
C LEU A 555 18.73 -19.81 21.91
N ASP A 556 17.78 -19.02 22.41
CA ASP A 556 17.52 -18.87 23.83
C ASP A 556 17.00 -20.15 24.47
N THR A 557 16.15 -20.90 23.75
CA THR A 557 15.72 -22.23 24.19
C THR A 557 16.92 -23.16 24.36
N ARG A 558 17.85 -23.20 23.40
CA ARG A 558 19.06 -24.04 23.53
C ARG A 558 19.94 -23.60 24.70
N ARG A 559 20.14 -22.30 24.89
CA ARG A 559 20.92 -21.75 26.03
C ARG A 559 20.29 -22.13 27.36
N LEU A 560 18.97 -22.02 27.47
CA LEU A 560 18.22 -22.38 28.67
C LEU A 560 18.35 -23.87 28.98
N LEU A 561 18.11 -24.73 27.98
CA LEU A 561 18.11 -26.19 28.17
C LEU A 561 19.47 -26.72 28.64
N LYS A 562 20.60 -26.12 28.22
CA LYS A 562 21.94 -26.49 28.70
C LYS A 562 22.11 -26.41 30.23
N ARG A 563 21.31 -25.59 30.92
CA ARG A 563 21.37 -25.43 32.38
C ARG A 563 20.13 -25.97 33.09
N LEU A 564 19.16 -26.54 32.38
CA LEU A 564 17.90 -27.02 32.98
C LEU A 564 18.15 -28.29 33.81
N ALA A 565 18.03 -28.16 35.12
CA ALA A 565 18.20 -29.25 36.07
C ALA A 565 17.11 -29.23 37.15
N LYS A 566 17.06 -30.28 37.97
CA LYS A 566 16.08 -30.38 39.07
C LYS A 566 16.20 -29.25 40.10
N GLU A 567 17.42 -28.77 40.33
CA GLU A 567 17.73 -27.76 41.35
C GLU A 567 17.21 -26.36 41.00
N ASN A 568 17.23 -25.99 39.72
CA ASN A 568 16.84 -24.67 39.22
C ASN A 568 15.53 -24.68 38.42
N LEU A 569 14.82 -25.81 38.43
CA LEU A 569 13.60 -26.09 37.70
C LEU A 569 12.50 -25.02 37.86
N LYS A 570 12.32 -24.45 39.06
CA LYS A 570 11.25 -23.47 39.30
C LYS A 570 11.46 -22.17 38.53
N GLN A 571 12.69 -21.68 38.47
CA GLN A 571 13.03 -20.44 37.78
C GLN A 571 13.16 -20.69 36.28
N LEU A 572 13.98 -21.67 35.88
CA LEU A 572 14.20 -21.96 34.46
C LEU A 572 12.95 -22.54 33.80
N GLY A 573 12.15 -23.36 34.49
CA GLY A 573 10.90 -23.89 33.94
C GLY A 573 9.85 -22.82 33.68
N ARG A 574 9.80 -21.74 34.48
CA ARG A 574 8.96 -20.57 34.16
C ARG A 574 9.47 -19.82 32.93
N MET A 575 10.78 -19.77 32.75
CA MET A 575 11.38 -19.14 31.57
C MET A 575 11.14 -19.98 30.30
N VAL A 576 11.18 -21.32 30.39
CA VAL A 576 10.75 -22.22 29.30
C VAL A 576 9.31 -21.89 28.90
N ALA A 577 8.41 -21.77 29.87
CA ALA A 577 7.02 -21.44 29.58
C ALA A 577 6.88 -20.06 28.95
N LYS A 578 7.56 -19.03 29.46
CA LYS A 578 7.55 -17.70 28.84
C LYS A 578 8.01 -17.72 27.37
N LEU A 579 9.10 -18.43 27.06
CA LEU A 579 9.54 -18.59 25.68
C LEU A 579 8.49 -19.33 24.85
N ALA A 580 7.90 -20.39 25.40
CA ALA A 580 6.86 -21.17 24.73
C ALA A 580 5.57 -20.37 24.50
N HIS A 581 5.18 -19.48 25.41
CA HIS A 581 4.03 -18.59 25.22
C HIS A 581 4.25 -17.63 24.04
N ALA A 582 5.45 -17.06 23.91
CA ALA A 582 5.78 -16.17 22.81
C ALA A 582 5.93 -16.93 21.47
N ASN A 583 6.63 -18.07 21.47
CA ASN A 583 7.01 -18.78 20.25
C ASN A 583 6.82 -20.30 20.40
N PRO A 584 5.56 -20.78 20.54
CA PRO A 584 5.28 -22.15 20.99
C PRO A 584 5.84 -23.21 20.05
N MET A 585 5.61 -23.04 18.75
CA MET A 585 6.02 -23.99 17.73
C MET A 585 7.54 -24.19 17.70
N THR A 586 8.30 -23.10 17.60
CA THR A 586 9.77 -23.13 17.52
C THR A 586 10.40 -23.66 18.82
N VAL A 587 9.91 -23.19 19.97
CA VAL A 587 10.46 -23.53 21.28
C VAL A 587 10.20 -25.01 21.60
N LEU A 588 8.95 -25.47 21.48
CA LEU A 588 8.60 -26.86 21.77
C LEU A 588 9.29 -27.84 20.81
N ARG A 589 9.40 -27.51 19.52
CA ARG A 589 10.14 -28.33 18.54
C ARG A 589 11.59 -28.47 18.95
N THR A 590 12.23 -27.37 19.34
CA THR A 590 13.63 -27.36 19.78
C THR A 590 13.81 -28.20 21.05
N ILE A 591 12.87 -28.11 22.00
CA ILE A 591 12.90 -28.93 23.23
C ILE A 591 12.75 -30.42 22.91
N VAL A 592 11.78 -30.79 22.06
CA VAL A 592 11.58 -32.20 21.66
C VAL A 592 12.82 -32.77 20.97
N GLN A 593 13.45 -32.00 20.08
CA GLN A 593 14.72 -32.42 19.44
C GLN A 593 15.85 -32.66 20.45
N GLN A 594 15.92 -31.85 21.51
CA GLN A 594 16.89 -32.05 22.58
C GLN A 594 16.57 -33.28 23.43
N VAL A 595 15.29 -33.53 23.72
CA VAL A 595 14.85 -34.71 24.46
C VAL A 595 15.06 -36.00 23.67
N GLU A 596 14.90 -35.98 22.34
CA GLU A 596 15.21 -37.11 21.47
C GLU A 596 16.71 -37.50 21.52
N ALA A 597 17.58 -36.54 21.78
CA ALA A 597 19.04 -36.76 21.82
C ALA A 597 19.55 -37.14 23.23
N TYR A 598 18.90 -36.67 24.30
CA TYR A 598 19.41 -36.81 25.67
C TYR A 598 18.31 -37.26 26.64
N ARG A 599 18.35 -38.53 27.03
CA ARG A 599 17.37 -39.16 27.93
C ARG A 599 17.27 -38.48 29.30
N ASP A 600 18.39 -38.00 29.85
CA ASP A 600 18.42 -37.39 31.19
C ASP A 600 17.64 -36.08 31.28
N MET A 601 17.41 -35.41 30.14
CA MET A 601 16.61 -34.17 30.09
C MET A 601 15.10 -34.42 30.18
N ILE A 602 14.62 -35.66 30.02
CA ILE A 602 13.18 -35.96 30.00
C ILE A 602 12.48 -35.46 31.26
N ASN A 603 12.96 -35.86 32.45
CA ASN A 603 12.29 -35.53 33.70
C ASN A 603 12.31 -34.01 34.01
N PRO A 604 13.45 -33.29 33.91
CA PRO A 604 13.47 -31.84 34.07
C PRO A 604 12.54 -31.11 33.09
N VAL A 605 12.47 -31.53 31.82
CA VAL A 605 11.59 -30.92 30.81
C VAL A 605 10.11 -31.18 31.12
N VAL A 606 9.75 -32.43 31.41
CA VAL A 606 8.38 -32.80 31.79
C VAL A 606 7.92 -31.99 33.02
N ASP A 607 8.82 -31.76 33.96
CA ASP A 607 8.53 -30.97 35.15
C ASP A 607 8.37 -29.46 34.85
N ALA A 608 9.16 -28.94 33.92
CA ALA A 608 9.07 -27.55 33.46
C ALA A 608 7.75 -27.27 32.74
N PHE A 609 7.20 -28.26 32.03
CA PHE A 609 5.97 -28.13 31.24
C PHE A 609 4.71 -27.87 32.07
N LYS A 610 4.78 -27.99 33.40
CA LYS A 610 3.68 -27.62 34.31
C LYS A 610 3.13 -26.20 34.08
N TYR A 611 3.96 -25.28 33.57
CA TYR A 611 3.59 -23.88 33.37
C TYR A 611 3.02 -23.58 31.97
N LEU A 612 2.90 -24.57 31.08
CA LEU A 612 2.32 -24.41 29.75
C LEU A 612 0.79 -24.25 29.79
N THR A 613 0.22 -23.60 28.77
CA THR A 613 -1.23 -23.51 28.56
C THR A 613 -1.72 -24.64 27.63
N GLN A 614 -3.04 -24.67 27.37
CA GLN A 614 -3.63 -25.67 26.49
C GLN A 614 -3.15 -25.54 25.03
N LEU A 615 -2.82 -24.32 24.58
CA LEU A 615 -2.31 -24.08 23.24
C LEU A 615 -0.99 -24.83 23.01
N GLU A 616 -0.04 -24.70 23.94
CA GLU A 616 1.26 -25.36 23.81
C GLU A 616 1.15 -26.87 23.95
N TYR A 617 0.25 -27.38 24.79
CA TYR A 617 0.01 -28.82 24.87
C TYR A 617 -0.49 -29.37 23.53
N ASP A 618 -1.41 -28.69 22.86
CA ASP A 618 -1.93 -29.12 21.56
C ASP A 618 -0.86 -29.06 20.45
N ILE A 619 -0.08 -27.98 20.41
CA ILE A 619 1.07 -27.82 19.48
C ILE A 619 2.13 -28.89 19.76
N LEU A 620 2.42 -29.18 21.02
CA LEU A 620 3.38 -30.22 21.41
C LEU A 620 2.94 -31.61 20.91
N GLN A 621 1.64 -31.92 20.98
CA GLN A 621 1.12 -33.16 20.43
C GLN A 621 1.31 -33.24 18.91
N TYR A 622 1.02 -32.16 18.20
CA TYR A 622 1.30 -32.07 16.76
C TYR A 622 2.77 -32.33 16.45
N ILE A 623 3.68 -31.66 17.17
CA ILE A 623 5.13 -31.82 17.00
C ILE A 623 5.54 -33.29 17.23
N VAL A 624 5.06 -33.94 18.28
CA VAL A 624 5.40 -35.36 18.54
C VAL A 624 4.96 -36.26 17.40
N ILE A 625 3.74 -36.08 16.86
CA ILE A 625 3.25 -36.84 15.71
C ILE A 625 4.09 -36.53 14.46
N GLU A 626 4.45 -35.28 14.23
CA GLU A 626 5.31 -34.86 13.14
C GLU A 626 6.69 -35.52 13.23
N ARG A 627 7.30 -35.57 14.43
CA ARG A 627 8.59 -36.24 14.65
C ARG A 627 8.51 -37.75 14.38
N LEU A 628 7.40 -38.41 14.75
CA LEU A 628 7.16 -39.82 14.46
C LEU A 628 6.95 -40.07 12.95
N ALA A 629 6.24 -39.16 12.29
CA ALA A 629 5.92 -39.25 10.87
C ALA A 629 7.08 -38.86 9.95
N GLN A 630 8.10 -38.17 10.46
CA GLN A 630 9.23 -37.67 9.68
C GLN A 630 9.94 -38.80 8.92
N GLY A 631 9.98 -38.68 7.59
CA GLY A 631 10.70 -39.61 6.71
C GLY A 631 12.22 -39.52 6.84
N GLY A 632 12.93 -40.56 6.40
CA GLY A 632 14.40 -40.59 6.39
C GLY A 632 15.06 -40.87 7.74
N ARG A 633 14.27 -41.16 8.79
CA ARG A 633 14.78 -41.58 10.10
C ARG A 633 14.62 -43.08 10.27
N GLU A 634 15.73 -43.76 10.53
CA GLU A 634 15.70 -45.18 10.84
C GLU A 634 15.06 -45.40 12.24
N ARG A 635 14.09 -46.31 12.28
CA ARG A 635 13.33 -46.65 13.50
C ARG A 635 13.98 -47.80 14.28
N VAL A 636 14.87 -48.53 13.62
CA VAL A 636 15.65 -49.66 14.14
C VAL A 636 17.11 -49.31 13.89
N LYS A 637 18.00 -49.71 14.80
CA LYS A 637 19.46 -49.55 14.64
C LYS A 637 19.97 -50.45 13.52
N ASP A 638 21.21 -50.22 13.09
CA ASP A 638 21.92 -51.03 12.08
C ASP A 638 21.93 -52.54 12.42
N ASP A 639 21.87 -52.89 13.72
CA ASP A 639 21.79 -54.26 14.21
C ASP A 639 20.49 -55.00 13.79
N GLY A 640 19.49 -54.29 13.28
CA GLY A 640 18.19 -54.84 12.86
C GLY A 640 17.28 -55.33 14.00
N LEU A 641 17.79 -55.38 15.24
CA LEU A 641 17.06 -55.89 16.42
C LEU A 641 16.63 -54.78 17.37
N ASN A 642 17.49 -53.80 17.62
CA ASN A 642 17.26 -52.76 18.61
C ASN A 642 16.52 -51.56 18.01
N LEU A 643 15.56 -51.00 18.74
CA LEU A 643 14.94 -49.73 18.35
C LEU A 643 15.96 -48.59 18.43
N SER A 644 15.76 -47.57 17.59
CA SER A 644 16.61 -46.37 17.60
C SER A 644 16.46 -45.58 18.90
N ASP A 645 17.56 -45.00 19.38
CA ASP A 645 17.59 -44.31 20.69
C ASP A 645 16.65 -43.10 20.72
N TRP A 646 16.52 -42.38 19.60
CA TRP A 646 15.60 -41.25 19.49
C TRP A 646 14.14 -41.67 19.70
N LEU A 647 13.74 -42.84 19.17
CA LEU A 647 12.36 -43.32 19.23
C LEU A 647 12.03 -43.77 20.64
N GLN A 648 12.97 -44.46 21.30
CA GLN A 648 12.87 -44.82 22.71
C GLN A 648 12.79 -43.59 23.61
N CYS A 649 13.64 -42.57 23.38
CA CYS A 649 13.62 -41.33 24.15
C CYS A 649 12.31 -40.56 23.95
N LEU A 650 11.81 -40.46 22.71
CA LEU A 650 10.54 -39.80 22.39
C LEU A 650 9.34 -40.52 23.02
N ALA A 651 9.31 -41.86 22.95
CA ALA A 651 8.28 -42.66 23.61
C ALA A 651 8.31 -42.43 25.13
N SER A 652 9.50 -42.54 25.75
CA SER A 652 9.68 -42.33 27.19
C SER A 652 9.27 -40.94 27.64
N PHE A 653 9.67 -39.92 26.88
CA PHE A 653 9.23 -38.54 27.11
C PHE A 653 7.70 -38.41 27.11
N TRP A 654 7.04 -38.91 26.06
CA TRP A 654 5.59 -38.80 25.94
C TRP A 654 4.85 -39.55 27.05
N GLY A 655 5.33 -40.75 27.43
CA GLY A 655 4.78 -41.52 28.55
C GLY A 655 4.87 -40.79 29.89
N HIS A 656 6.03 -40.23 30.22
CA HIS A 656 6.23 -39.45 31.45
C HIS A 656 5.38 -38.16 31.46
N LEU A 657 5.28 -37.49 30.31
CA LEU A 657 4.48 -36.28 30.16
C LEU A 657 3.00 -36.56 30.40
N CYS A 658 2.43 -37.56 29.72
CA CYS A 658 1.00 -37.89 29.81
C CYS A 658 0.59 -38.45 31.18
N LYS A 659 1.52 -39.11 31.89
CA LYS A 659 1.33 -39.52 33.28
C LYS A 659 1.16 -38.32 34.22
N LYS A 660 1.91 -37.24 33.98
CA LYS A 660 1.98 -36.08 34.89
C LYS A 660 0.96 -34.99 34.56
N HIS A 661 0.70 -34.74 33.27
CA HIS A 661 -0.13 -33.64 32.81
C HIS A 661 -1.38 -34.16 32.07
N PHE A 662 -2.51 -34.20 32.79
CA PHE A 662 -3.77 -34.78 32.30
C PHE A 662 -4.52 -33.94 31.24
N SER A 663 -4.06 -32.71 31.02
CA SER A 663 -4.58 -31.80 29.98
C SER A 663 -4.23 -32.26 28.56
N MET A 664 -3.29 -33.20 28.45
CA MET A 664 -2.88 -33.78 27.17
C MET A 664 -3.99 -34.65 26.59
N GLU A 665 -4.30 -34.44 25.31
CA GLU A 665 -5.19 -35.29 24.54
C GLU A 665 -4.38 -36.45 23.94
N LEU A 666 -4.94 -37.66 23.90
CA LEU A 666 -4.26 -38.85 23.37
C LEU A 666 -4.91 -39.38 22.08
N LYS A 667 -6.10 -38.88 21.74
CA LYS A 667 -6.91 -39.39 20.62
C LYS A 667 -6.15 -39.32 19.30
N CYS A 668 -5.51 -38.18 19.00
CA CYS A 668 -4.77 -37.96 17.76
C CYS A 668 -3.59 -38.92 17.61
N LEU A 669 -2.86 -39.17 18.70
CA LEU A 669 -1.74 -40.11 18.70
C LEU A 669 -2.21 -41.55 18.47
N PHE A 670 -3.30 -41.97 19.12
CA PHE A 670 -3.85 -43.30 18.88
C PHE A 670 -4.37 -43.45 17.45
N GLN A 671 -5.00 -42.42 16.90
CA GLN A 671 -5.41 -42.42 15.49
C GLN A 671 -4.21 -42.57 14.55
N TYR A 672 -3.11 -41.88 14.85
CA TYR A 672 -1.85 -42.03 14.13
C TYR A 672 -1.31 -43.47 14.20
N ILE A 673 -1.20 -44.07 15.40
CA ILE A 673 -0.73 -45.45 15.58
C ILE A 673 -1.63 -46.44 14.82
N VAL A 674 -2.96 -46.29 14.91
CA VAL A 674 -3.91 -47.11 14.15
C VAL A 674 -3.67 -47.01 12.65
N ASN A 675 -3.43 -45.80 12.14
CA ASN A 675 -3.15 -45.59 10.73
C ASN A 675 -1.83 -46.24 10.28
N GLN A 676 -0.81 -46.25 11.15
CA GLN A 676 0.48 -46.89 10.88
C GLN A 676 0.38 -48.41 10.89
N LEU A 677 -0.36 -48.98 11.84
CA LEU A 677 -0.64 -50.42 11.87
C LEU A 677 -1.45 -50.87 10.65
N LYS A 678 -2.41 -50.06 10.18
CA LYS A 678 -3.12 -50.33 8.91
C LYS A 678 -2.19 -50.37 7.70
N LYS A 679 -1.10 -49.59 7.71
CA LYS A 679 -0.02 -49.64 6.71
C LYS A 679 0.94 -50.82 6.91
N GLY A 680 0.79 -51.60 7.97
CA GLY A 680 1.67 -52.72 8.31
C GLY A 680 2.96 -52.30 9.03
N LEU A 681 3.03 -51.08 9.55
CA LEU A 681 4.19 -50.57 10.30
C LEU A 681 3.91 -50.67 11.80
N GLY A 682 4.64 -51.55 12.50
CA GLY A 682 4.44 -51.82 13.94
C GLY A 682 5.52 -51.27 14.88
N THR A 683 6.61 -50.72 14.37
CA THR A 683 7.74 -50.21 15.18
C THR A 683 7.34 -49.12 16.18
N GLU A 684 6.28 -48.37 15.87
CA GLU A 684 5.80 -47.26 16.71
C GLU A 684 4.89 -47.73 17.87
N LEU A 685 4.62 -49.03 17.97
CA LEU A 685 3.95 -49.62 19.14
C LEU A 685 4.70 -49.41 20.44
N VAL A 686 6.01 -49.14 20.39
CA VAL A 686 6.81 -48.75 21.57
C VAL A 686 6.24 -47.51 22.26
N VAL A 687 5.61 -46.59 21.52
CA VAL A 687 4.96 -45.40 22.10
C VAL A 687 3.73 -45.81 22.91
N LEU A 688 2.95 -46.77 22.39
CA LEU A 688 1.79 -47.32 23.10
C LEU A 688 2.22 -48.12 24.33
N GLU A 689 3.26 -48.94 24.20
CA GLU A 689 3.86 -49.69 25.29
C GLU A 689 4.27 -48.77 26.43
N GLU A 690 5.05 -47.73 26.15
CA GLU A 690 5.51 -46.79 27.16
C GLU A 690 4.36 -46.00 27.80
N LEU A 691 3.32 -45.63 27.04
CA LEU A 691 2.11 -45.02 27.60
C LEU A 691 1.43 -45.95 28.61
N ILE A 692 1.29 -47.25 28.28
CA ILE A 692 0.69 -48.26 29.16
C ILE A 692 1.56 -48.45 30.41
N GLN A 693 2.88 -48.56 30.24
CA GLN A 693 3.81 -48.71 31.37
C GLN A 693 3.79 -47.49 32.29
N GLN A 694 3.80 -46.27 31.76
CA GLN A 694 3.89 -45.05 32.57
C GLN A 694 2.55 -44.63 33.17
N MET A 695 1.45 -44.72 32.41
CA MET A 695 0.14 -44.21 32.81
C MET A 695 -0.72 -45.25 33.55
N ALA A 696 -0.56 -46.54 33.25
CA ALA A 696 -1.32 -47.63 33.87
C ALA A 696 -0.48 -48.54 34.77
N ASN A 697 0.84 -48.39 34.77
CA ASN A 697 1.77 -49.24 35.53
C ASN A 697 1.64 -50.73 35.19
N VAL A 698 1.31 -51.04 33.93
CA VAL A 698 1.32 -52.41 33.42
C VAL A 698 2.69 -52.65 32.80
N GLN A 699 3.57 -53.28 33.56
CA GLN A 699 4.91 -53.65 33.10
C GLN A 699 4.93 -55.12 32.69
N TYR A 700 5.69 -55.41 31.64
CA TYR A 700 6.02 -56.79 31.32
C TYR A 700 7.09 -57.28 32.30
N THR A 701 6.82 -58.38 32.99
CA THR A 701 7.75 -58.99 33.95
C THR A 701 8.03 -60.41 33.48
N GLU A 702 9.21 -60.63 32.90
CA GLU A 702 9.62 -61.96 32.40
C GLU A 702 9.86 -62.95 33.54
N ASN A 703 10.45 -62.47 34.64
CA ASN A 703 10.87 -63.30 35.76
C ASN A 703 10.13 -62.87 37.03
N MET A 704 8.95 -63.46 37.27
CA MET A 704 8.27 -63.33 38.56
C MET A 704 8.74 -64.44 39.51
N THR A 705 8.97 -64.12 40.78
CA THR A 705 9.19 -65.13 41.82
C THR A 705 7.89 -65.86 42.15
N ASP A 706 7.97 -67.07 42.70
CA ASP A 706 6.76 -67.84 43.08
C ASP A 706 5.85 -67.05 44.04
N GLU A 707 6.43 -66.31 44.99
CA GLU A 707 5.69 -65.40 45.87
C GLU A 707 4.98 -64.26 45.12
N GLN A 708 5.59 -63.76 44.04
CA GLN A 708 4.96 -62.74 43.18
C GLN A 708 3.83 -63.34 42.35
N VAL A 709 3.98 -64.57 41.85
CA VAL A 709 2.92 -65.28 41.13
C VAL A 709 1.72 -65.53 42.06
N ASP A 710 1.96 -66.01 43.27
CA ASP A 710 0.92 -66.21 44.30
C ASP A 710 0.25 -64.88 44.68
N GLY A 711 1.06 -63.82 44.83
CA GLY A 711 0.58 -62.48 45.07
C GLY A 711 -0.29 -61.91 43.93
N MET A 712 0.08 -62.22 42.68
CA MET A 712 -0.67 -61.87 41.47
C MET A 712 -1.96 -62.68 41.29
N ALA A 713 -2.10 -63.83 41.95
CA ALA A 713 -3.33 -64.64 42.00
C ALA A 713 -4.33 -64.17 43.07
N GLY A 714 -3.94 -63.23 43.94
CA GLY A 714 -4.79 -62.73 45.03
C GLY A 714 -5.77 -61.61 44.66
N SER A 715 -6.30 -60.94 45.69
CA SER A 715 -7.19 -59.79 45.53
C SER A 715 -6.52 -58.61 44.81
N GLU A 716 -7.28 -57.66 44.27
CA GLU A 716 -6.73 -56.47 43.60
C GLU A 716 -5.68 -55.73 44.44
N THR A 717 -5.89 -55.61 45.75
CA THR A 717 -4.92 -55.03 46.68
C THR A 717 -3.61 -55.83 46.74
N LEU A 718 -3.68 -57.16 46.72
CA LEU A 718 -2.51 -58.05 46.73
C LEU A 718 -1.75 -57.95 45.41
N ARG A 719 -2.46 -58.02 44.28
CA ARG A 719 -1.90 -57.85 42.92
C ARG A 719 -1.18 -56.52 42.77
N LEU A 720 -1.78 -55.45 43.28
CA LEU A 720 -1.15 -54.13 43.30
C LEU A 720 0.13 -54.15 44.15
N GLN A 721 0.12 -54.68 45.37
CA GLN A 721 1.34 -54.76 46.20
C GLN A 721 2.44 -55.61 45.56
N SER A 722 2.07 -56.75 44.97
CA SER A 722 2.98 -57.64 44.25
C SER A 722 3.58 -57.02 42.99
N SER A 723 2.86 -56.08 42.36
CA SER A 723 3.35 -55.25 41.26
C SER A 723 4.22 -54.05 41.70
N LEU A 724 4.09 -53.59 42.95
CA LEU A 724 4.58 -52.26 43.39
C LEU A 724 5.84 -52.28 44.28
N PHE A 725 6.44 -53.45 44.55
CA PHE A 725 7.56 -53.65 45.48
C PHE A 725 8.61 -52.52 45.48
N GLY A 726 8.55 -51.64 46.50
CA GLY A 726 9.57 -50.61 46.80
C GLY A 726 9.28 -49.18 46.34
N SER A 727 8.23 -48.92 45.54
CA SER A 727 7.92 -47.55 45.09
C SER A 727 6.74 -46.96 45.86
N THR A 728 7.01 -46.10 46.86
CA THR A 728 6.00 -45.23 47.50
C THR A 728 5.51 -44.20 46.49
N ARG A 729 4.56 -44.58 45.63
CA ARG A 729 4.03 -43.73 44.56
C ARG A 729 2.61 -43.25 44.83
N ASN A 730 2.34 -42.04 44.36
CA ASN A 730 1.09 -41.31 44.50
C ASN A 730 -0.06 -42.01 43.77
N TYR A 731 -0.76 -42.94 44.44
CA TYR A 731 -1.88 -43.73 43.90
C TYR A 731 -2.97 -42.86 43.23
N LYS A 732 -3.20 -41.66 43.78
CA LYS A 732 -4.16 -40.69 43.21
C LYS A 732 -3.76 -40.19 41.81
N VAL A 733 -2.47 -40.03 41.54
CA VAL A 733 -1.96 -39.58 40.23
C VAL A 733 -2.08 -40.72 39.23
N LEU A 734 -1.70 -41.94 39.64
CA LEU A 734 -1.80 -43.13 38.80
C LEU A 734 -3.25 -43.41 38.39
N ASN A 735 -4.21 -43.41 39.32
CA ASN A 735 -5.61 -43.64 38.98
C ASN A 735 -6.15 -42.60 37.99
N LYS A 736 -5.73 -41.33 38.12
CA LYS A 736 -6.10 -40.28 37.17
C LYS A 736 -5.49 -40.54 35.79
N SER A 737 -4.22 -40.93 35.70
CA SER A 737 -3.58 -41.24 34.42
C SER A 737 -4.21 -42.48 33.77
N THR A 738 -4.46 -43.55 34.53
CA THR A 738 -5.12 -44.76 34.03
C THR A 738 -6.51 -44.46 33.49
N ASN A 739 -7.31 -43.67 34.22
CA ASN A 739 -8.64 -43.26 33.76
C ASN A 739 -8.56 -42.42 32.48
N LYS A 740 -7.63 -41.45 32.41
CA LYS A 740 -7.43 -40.63 31.21
C LYS A 740 -7.02 -41.47 29.99
N LEU A 741 -6.13 -42.45 30.17
CA LEU A 741 -5.73 -43.38 29.12
C LEU A 741 -6.92 -44.19 28.62
N ARG A 742 -7.69 -44.78 29.55
CA ARG A 742 -8.90 -45.54 29.25
C ARG A 742 -9.93 -44.70 28.50
N ASP A 743 -10.23 -43.51 29.00
CA ASP A 743 -11.24 -42.61 28.44
C ASP A 743 -10.83 -42.08 27.05
N SER A 744 -9.53 -42.02 26.76
CA SER A 744 -9.01 -41.66 25.42
C SER A 744 -9.07 -42.81 24.41
N LEU A 745 -8.95 -44.07 24.87
CA LEU A 745 -9.10 -45.27 24.03
C LEU A 745 -10.56 -45.64 23.78
N LEU A 746 -11.42 -45.37 24.78
CA LEU A 746 -12.86 -45.61 24.79
C LEU A 746 -13.63 -44.29 25.01
N PRO A 747 -13.51 -43.32 24.09
CA PRO A 747 -14.27 -42.09 24.17
C PRO A 747 -15.77 -42.35 24.07
N LYS A 748 -16.57 -41.43 24.60
CA LYS A 748 -18.03 -41.46 24.46
C LYS A 748 -18.45 -41.28 23.00
N ASP A 749 -17.76 -40.38 22.30
CA ASP A 749 -17.97 -40.08 20.90
C ASP A 749 -17.05 -40.93 20.00
N GLU A 750 -17.52 -41.30 18.81
CA GLU A 750 -16.70 -42.04 17.83
C GLU A 750 -15.52 -41.19 17.29
N PRO A 751 -14.45 -41.82 16.75
CA PRO A 751 -14.19 -43.26 16.71
C PRO A 751 -13.66 -43.82 18.04
N LYS A 752 -14.18 -44.98 18.44
CA LYS A 752 -13.60 -45.78 19.55
C LYS A 752 -12.43 -46.60 19.03
N LEU A 753 -11.22 -46.20 19.41
CA LEU A 753 -9.99 -46.77 18.86
C LEU A 753 -9.51 -48.05 19.55
N ALA A 754 -10.02 -48.37 20.75
CA ALA A 754 -9.59 -49.56 21.50
C ALA A 754 -9.74 -50.89 20.72
N ILE A 755 -10.93 -51.16 20.16
CA ILE A 755 -11.21 -52.42 19.44
C ILE A 755 -10.40 -52.49 18.13
N PRO A 756 -10.41 -51.45 17.25
CA PRO A 756 -9.56 -51.45 16.07
C PRO A 756 -8.08 -51.65 16.39
N LEU A 757 -7.57 -50.99 17.44
CA LEU A 757 -6.18 -51.11 17.84
C LEU A 757 -5.84 -52.54 18.28
N LEU A 758 -6.70 -53.18 19.08
CA LEU A 758 -6.51 -54.56 19.54
C LEU A 758 -6.51 -55.57 18.38
N LEU A 759 -7.44 -55.43 17.43
CA LEU A 759 -7.49 -56.27 16.24
C LEU A 759 -6.26 -56.08 15.35
N LEU A 760 -5.83 -54.83 15.14
CA LEU A 760 -4.66 -54.52 14.32
C LEU A 760 -3.36 -55.02 14.96
N ILE A 761 -3.23 -54.92 16.28
CA ILE A 761 -2.09 -55.49 17.03
C ILE A 761 -2.07 -57.02 16.88
N ALA A 762 -3.21 -57.70 17.03
CA ALA A 762 -3.31 -59.15 16.87
C ALA A 762 -2.95 -59.60 15.44
N GLN A 763 -3.44 -58.87 14.43
CA GLN A 763 -3.09 -59.11 13.02
C GLN A 763 -1.60 -58.88 12.76
N HIS A 764 -1.03 -57.78 13.27
CA HIS A 764 0.40 -57.48 13.13
C HIS A 764 1.25 -58.56 13.79
N ARG A 765 0.88 -59.00 15.00
CA ARG A 765 1.51 -60.13 15.68
C ARG A 765 1.47 -61.38 14.80
N SER A 766 0.32 -61.78 14.28
CA SER A 766 0.21 -62.97 13.42
C SER A 766 1.15 -62.93 12.21
N LYS A 767 1.32 -61.75 11.58
CA LYS A 767 2.28 -61.56 10.49
C LYS A 767 3.71 -61.79 10.97
N CYS A 768 4.13 -61.20 12.08
CA CYS A 768 5.48 -61.39 12.63
C CYS A 768 5.78 -62.86 12.95
N HIS A 769 4.82 -63.60 13.50
CA HIS A 769 4.98 -65.03 13.80
C HIS A 769 5.14 -65.86 12.52
N ILE A 770 4.37 -65.58 11.46
CA ILE A 770 4.48 -66.30 10.17
C ILE A 770 5.85 -66.08 9.50
N TYR A 771 6.47 -64.91 9.68
CA TYR A 771 7.81 -64.61 9.16
C TYR A 771 8.97 -65.14 10.04
N GLN A 772 8.71 -65.60 11.27
CA GLN A 772 9.72 -66.25 12.11
C GLN A 772 9.78 -67.77 11.90
N ASP A 773 8.70 -68.38 11.42
CA ASP A 773 8.59 -69.83 11.18
C ASP A 773 8.90 -70.26 9.73
N GLY A 774 9.30 -69.33 8.84
CA GLY A 774 9.73 -69.60 7.47
C GLY A 774 11.02 -68.89 7.14
#